data_AF-A0A1X7KZY5-F1
#
_entry.id   AF-A0A1X7KZY5-F1
#
_cell.length_a   1.000
_cell.length_b   1.000
_cell.length_c   1.000
_cell.angle_alpha   90.00
_cell.angle_beta   90.00
_cell.angle_gamma   90.00
#
_symmetry.space_group_name_H-M   'P 1'
#
loop_
_entity.id
_entity.type
_entity.pdbx_description
1 polymer ?
#
loop_
_entity_poly.entity_id
_entity_poly.type
_entity_poly.pdbx_seq_one_letter_code
_entity_poly.pdbx_strand_id
1 'polypeptide(L)'
;MKFTGERYIPNMQDYTLEAEHLQRYASVTSLVKDKVVIDAACGEGYGTKILSNYASKVIGIDISSEAIRHAKNKYSQDNIEFIEGSIERLDLPSGSVDVFISFETIEHVDETTQHSFLNEIKRVLKHDGILVISTPEKSRYTDARSYINPFHVKEFYEAEFHEFLGRYFSHINFYFQGFEIISTITNQQSKSLTNINHEDNNSHDGMYIIAICSNQHLKSVTIDSYLRVNELSYSGLVSRIVELQAEVQSRNEHIKKLDIIIDEKGLQIRESQSELDSLGTHLKKLDDCIIDKNLQIQKLQNDSEQLEVIQKKLNLEIESKEKDVCKLKDLIVQADDDNKQKTQIIENHKAHINMLLEQERKLNAIYESGGWKLLNKYYFCRDKVFPQRSKRRLIAQLLFKFMKNPRFMIRSLNKQNLKKMKYYVKTESMDRLNSRIDNYVEKHAQTTETRDLNLMKNVDATEKIVFQSVNADNNILVSIIIPVYNQWEYTYSCLKSILEHTKDVSYEIIIADDVSTDETQNINDIVENITVVRDEVNRGFLLNCNNASQYAKGKYLFFLNNDTNVQPEWLTSLLDVIENDSNVGMVGSKLVYPDGRQQEAGGIIWNDASGWNYGRLDDPDKPEYNYLREVDYISGAAIMIRKSIWDQLGGFDERYVPAYFEDTDLAFEVRRLGYKVVLQPKSVVVHFEGISHGTDTSSGIKSYQVVNKEKFHDKWGLELKTFHYNNAENVFLARDRSRNKKTIVIVDHYVPHYDKDAGGRCTYFYTKLFVSLGYKVIFIGDNFFKHEPYTQELQQLGVEVLYGNWYAKNIMQWIKDNGDYFDFVYLNRPHISVKYIDAFRKYSRAKIIYFGHDLHFLREMRNYEITKNESLLKSSNEWKVVEYELFNKADVIHVVGSHEQQLLQKEFPAKEIRNIPLFIYPKPQRSINSYENREDLLFVGGFNHKPNYDGVLWFVKEVWPEISKSLPHVKFYIVGSNPPEDIQMLQSENIVVTGYVTDEQLEGFYSKCRVVVVPLRFGAGVKGKVIEAMYYQTPMVTTSIGAEGLENVHASLEIADDEIAFSNAIVNIYRNATLWSQLSSNSAYYIEKNFSVEAARSIISIDIN
;
A
#
# COMPACT_ATOMS: atom_id res chain seq x y z
N MET A 1 -11.22 33.22 -30.72
CA MET A 1 -12.12 32.20 -30.18
C MET A 1 -11.28 31.22 -29.38
N LYS A 2 -11.67 30.87 -28.15
CA LYS A 2 -10.96 29.86 -27.34
C LYS A 2 -11.54 28.46 -27.65
N PHE A 3 -10.70 27.44 -27.71
CA PHE A 3 -11.16 26.05 -27.87
C PHE A 3 -11.84 25.59 -26.57
N THR A 4 -13.11 25.18 -26.67
CA THR A 4 -13.92 24.73 -25.53
C THR A 4 -14.11 23.21 -25.48
N GLY A 5 -13.59 22.48 -26.48
CA GLY A 5 -13.83 21.04 -26.67
C GLY A 5 -15.12 20.69 -27.42
N GLU A 6 -16.06 21.65 -27.56
CA GLU A 6 -17.36 21.44 -28.22
C GLU A 6 -17.30 21.67 -29.74
N ARG A 7 -16.47 22.63 -30.21
CA ARG A 7 -16.39 23.03 -31.62
C ARG A 7 -14.99 22.77 -32.17
N TYR A 8 -14.92 22.23 -33.37
CA TYR A 8 -13.67 22.12 -34.09
C TYR A 8 -13.16 23.51 -34.54
N ILE A 9 -11.85 23.74 -34.35
CA ILE A 9 -11.13 24.95 -34.76
C ILE A 9 -9.91 24.52 -35.61
N PRO A 10 -9.81 24.94 -36.89
CA PRO A 10 -8.63 24.78 -37.73
C PRO A 10 -7.31 25.19 -37.07
N ASN A 11 -6.21 24.51 -37.40
CA ASN A 11 -4.85 24.68 -36.83
C ASN A 11 -4.68 24.27 -35.35
N MET A 12 -5.52 23.37 -34.83
CA MET A 12 -5.19 22.64 -33.61
C MET A 12 -4.08 21.60 -33.91
N GLN A 13 -3.24 21.25 -32.93
CA GLN A 13 -2.17 20.25 -33.10
C GLN A 13 -2.68 18.80 -33.32
N ASP A 14 -3.94 18.63 -33.72
CA ASP A 14 -4.59 17.36 -34.03
C ASP A 14 -4.94 17.28 -35.53
N TYR A 15 -3.95 16.87 -36.32
CA TYR A 15 -4.05 16.79 -37.77
C TYR A 15 -5.00 15.70 -38.28
N THR A 16 -5.29 14.68 -37.47
CA THR A 16 -6.24 13.62 -37.84
C THR A 16 -7.66 14.15 -37.79
N LEU A 17 -8.02 14.81 -36.69
CA LEU A 17 -9.32 15.47 -36.55
C LEU A 17 -9.51 16.53 -37.63
N GLU A 18 -8.48 17.32 -37.93
CA GLU A 18 -8.51 18.30 -39.03
C GLU A 18 -8.79 17.66 -40.39
N ALA A 19 -8.11 16.56 -40.71
CA ALA A 19 -8.27 15.87 -41.98
C ALA A 19 -9.68 15.29 -42.14
N GLU A 20 -10.26 14.71 -41.09
CA GLU A 20 -11.61 14.15 -41.10
C GLU A 20 -12.66 15.22 -41.38
N HIS A 21 -12.59 16.37 -40.70
CA HIS A 21 -13.50 17.48 -40.93
C HIS A 21 -13.37 18.07 -42.35
N LEU A 22 -12.14 18.28 -42.84
CA LEU A 22 -11.90 18.83 -44.18
C LEU A 22 -12.35 17.87 -45.30
N GLN A 23 -12.17 16.56 -45.11
CA GLN A 23 -12.56 15.55 -46.09
C GLN A 23 -14.09 15.53 -46.31
N ARG A 24 -14.91 15.70 -45.26
CA ARG A 24 -16.37 15.76 -45.39
C ARG A 24 -16.85 16.92 -46.25
N TYR A 25 -16.26 18.10 -46.08
CA TYR A 25 -16.59 19.25 -46.93
C TYR A 25 -16.06 19.08 -48.36
N ALA A 26 -14.91 18.44 -48.55
CA ALA A 26 -14.36 18.17 -49.87
C ALA A 26 -15.20 17.16 -50.67
N SER A 27 -15.74 16.13 -50.01
CA SER A 27 -16.51 15.04 -50.65
C SER A 27 -17.82 15.51 -51.27
N VAL A 28 -18.40 16.60 -50.75
CA VAL A 28 -19.70 17.12 -51.19
C VAL A 28 -19.60 18.28 -52.20
N THR A 29 -18.39 18.68 -52.60
CA THR A 29 -18.18 19.85 -53.49
C THR A 29 -18.89 19.74 -54.85
N SER A 30 -19.01 18.52 -55.39
CA SER A 30 -19.73 18.25 -56.65
C SER A 30 -21.24 18.46 -56.53
N LEU A 31 -21.82 18.22 -55.36
CA LEU A 31 -23.26 18.37 -55.08
C LEU A 31 -23.69 19.82 -54.94
N VAL A 32 -22.78 20.66 -54.45
CA VAL A 32 -23.05 22.09 -54.20
C VAL A 32 -22.78 22.98 -55.41
N LYS A 33 -22.23 22.44 -56.49
CA LYS A 33 -21.79 23.21 -57.64
C LYS A 33 -22.92 24.03 -58.27
N ASP A 34 -22.73 25.35 -58.36
CA ASP A 34 -23.68 26.33 -58.90
C ASP A 34 -25.03 26.40 -58.14
N LYS A 35 -25.11 25.83 -56.93
CA LYS A 35 -26.33 25.74 -56.10
C LYS A 35 -26.36 26.77 -54.97
N VAL A 36 -27.56 27.04 -54.44
CA VAL A 36 -27.76 27.76 -53.17
C VAL A 36 -27.69 26.78 -52.01
N VAL A 37 -26.73 26.98 -51.10
CA VAL A 37 -26.36 25.99 -50.08
C VAL A 37 -26.43 26.56 -48.67
N ILE A 38 -26.89 25.74 -47.73
CA ILE A 38 -26.78 26.01 -46.30
C ILE A 38 -25.68 25.12 -45.69
N ASP A 39 -24.86 25.71 -44.84
CA ASP A 39 -23.95 25.03 -43.92
C ASP A 39 -24.41 25.35 -42.48
N ALA A 40 -25.13 24.41 -41.86
CA ALA A 40 -25.72 24.58 -40.53
C ALA A 40 -24.81 24.02 -39.43
N ALA A 41 -24.71 24.76 -38.32
CA ALA A 41 -23.67 24.62 -37.30
C ALA A 41 -22.26 24.80 -37.88
N CYS A 42 -22.07 25.88 -38.64
CA CYS A 42 -20.83 26.12 -39.39
C CYS A 42 -19.61 26.47 -38.52
N GLY A 43 -19.80 26.65 -37.20
CA GLY A 43 -18.74 26.97 -36.26
C GLY A 43 -18.01 28.25 -36.66
N GLU A 44 -16.69 28.18 -36.82
CA GLU A 44 -15.89 29.33 -37.23
C GLU A 44 -15.90 29.62 -38.75
N GLY A 45 -16.62 28.82 -39.55
CA GLY A 45 -16.92 29.12 -40.95
C GLY A 45 -15.94 28.58 -42.01
N TYR A 46 -14.98 27.72 -41.64
CA TYR A 46 -14.03 27.15 -42.60
C TYR A 46 -14.70 26.24 -43.65
N GLY A 47 -15.71 25.46 -43.24
CA GLY A 47 -16.50 24.60 -44.14
C GLY A 47 -17.30 25.42 -45.15
N THR A 48 -18.01 26.44 -44.67
CA THR A 48 -18.73 27.43 -45.48
C THR A 48 -17.81 28.02 -46.56
N LYS A 49 -16.57 28.37 -46.20
CA LYS A 49 -15.55 28.89 -47.11
C LYS A 49 -15.07 27.88 -48.15
N ILE A 50 -15.05 26.59 -47.85
CA ILE A 50 -14.69 25.54 -48.83
C ILE A 50 -15.81 25.43 -49.87
N LEU A 51 -17.06 25.35 -49.41
CA LEU A 51 -18.25 25.20 -50.25
C LEU A 51 -18.46 26.39 -51.19
N SER A 52 -18.14 27.61 -50.73
CA SER A 52 -18.33 28.84 -51.52
C SER A 52 -17.51 28.90 -52.79
N ASN A 53 -16.42 28.13 -52.90
CA ASN A 53 -15.63 28.08 -54.12
C ASN A 53 -16.34 27.34 -55.26
N TYR A 54 -17.42 26.62 -54.97
CA TYR A 54 -18.16 25.79 -55.93
C TYR A 54 -19.64 26.20 -56.04
N ALA A 55 -20.23 26.68 -54.95
CA ALA A 55 -21.63 27.08 -54.88
C ALA A 55 -21.90 28.48 -55.44
N SER A 56 -23.13 28.72 -55.92
CA SER A 56 -23.55 30.05 -56.36
C SER A 56 -23.81 30.99 -55.18
N LYS A 57 -24.28 30.46 -54.04
CA LYS A 57 -24.39 31.17 -52.77
C LYS A 57 -24.30 30.17 -51.60
N VAL A 58 -23.57 30.51 -50.54
CA VAL A 58 -23.51 29.70 -49.30
C VAL A 58 -23.94 30.54 -48.10
N ILE A 59 -24.85 29.98 -47.30
CA ILE A 59 -25.34 30.58 -46.07
C ILE A 59 -24.83 29.75 -44.89
N GLY A 60 -23.89 30.29 -44.12
CA GLY A 60 -23.36 29.66 -42.91
C GLY A 60 -24.16 30.09 -41.68
N ILE A 61 -24.69 29.14 -40.93
CA ILE A 61 -25.53 29.38 -39.75
C ILE A 61 -24.93 28.72 -38.51
N ASP A 62 -24.82 29.47 -37.42
CA ASP A 62 -24.42 28.96 -36.10
C ASP A 62 -25.18 29.72 -34.99
N ILE A 63 -25.45 29.04 -33.88
CA ILE A 63 -26.14 29.64 -32.73
C ILE A 63 -25.23 30.59 -31.94
N SER A 64 -23.90 30.46 -32.07
CA SER A 64 -22.94 31.27 -31.35
C SER A 64 -22.65 32.59 -32.06
N SER A 65 -23.09 33.69 -31.44
CA SER A 65 -22.78 35.05 -31.89
C SER A 65 -21.26 35.34 -31.97
N GLU A 66 -20.45 34.70 -31.11
CA GLU A 66 -18.99 34.81 -31.17
C GLU A 66 -18.42 34.12 -32.42
N ALA A 67 -18.89 32.90 -32.71
CA ALA A 67 -18.43 32.11 -33.85
C ALA A 67 -18.78 32.79 -35.18
N ILE A 68 -20.02 33.29 -35.30
CA ILE A 68 -20.48 34.05 -36.48
C ILE A 68 -19.67 35.34 -36.66
N ARG A 69 -19.38 36.07 -35.58
CA ARG A 69 -18.54 37.29 -35.67
C ARG A 69 -17.13 36.94 -36.14
N HIS A 70 -16.57 35.84 -35.65
CA HIS A 70 -15.27 35.37 -36.08
C HIS A 70 -15.26 34.95 -37.56
N ALA A 71 -16.26 34.16 -37.98
CA ALA A 71 -16.43 33.70 -39.36
C ALA A 71 -16.56 34.87 -40.35
N LYS A 72 -17.39 35.88 -40.02
CA LYS A 72 -17.54 37.11 -40.81
C LYS A 72 -16.23 37.84 -41.00
N ASN A 73 -15.42 37.94 -39.94
CA ASN A 73 -14.13 38.63 -39.99
C ASN A 73 -13.07 37.85 -40.79
N LYS A 74 -13.11 36.52 -40.76
CA LYS A 74 -12.06 35.66 -41.31
C LYS A 74 -12.32 35.21 -42.76
N TYR A 75 -13.58 34.97 -43.14
CA TYR A 75 -13.94 34.28 -44.38
C TYR A 75 -14.85 35.07 -45.32
N SER A 76 -14.84 36.41 -45.27
CA SER A 76 -15.72 37.26 -46.10
C SER A 76 -15.52 37.07 -47.62
N GLN A 77 -16.60 36.78 -48.35
CA GLN A 77 -16.68 36.75 -49.82
C GLN A 77 -18.08 37.17 -50.31
N ASP A 78 -18.18 37.61 -51.57
CA ASP A 78 -19.42 38.13 -52.16
C ASP A 78 -20.57 37.12 -52.22
N ASN A 79 -20.26 35.82 -52.24
CA ASN A 79 -21.24 34.73 -52.29
C ASN A 79 -21.42 33.98 -50.96
N ILE A 80 -20.87 34.50 -49.85
CA ILE A 80 -21.04 33.95 -48.50
C ILE A 80 -21.89 34.90 -47.66
N GLU A 81 -22.86 34.33 -46.96
CA GLU A 81 -23.65 35.03 -45.94
C GLU A 81 -23.59 34.26 -44.62
N PHE A 82 -23.18 34.92 -43.54
CA PHE A 82 -23.17 34.32 -42.20
C PHE A 82 -24.32 34.88 -41.35
N ILE A 83 -25.14 33.99 -40.79
CA ILE A 83 -26.35 34.32 -40.03
C ILE A 83 -26.27 33.66 -38.66
N GLU A 84 -26.54 34.44 -37.61
CA GLU A 84 -26.75 33.89 -36.27
C GLU A 84 -28.17 33.31 -36.19
N GLY A 85 -28.31 32.03 -35.86
CA GLY A 85 -29.61 31.37 -35.87
C GLY A 85 -29.58 29.96 -35.27
N SER A 86 -30.73 29.53 -34.73
CA SER A 86 -30.92 28.16 -34.25
C SER A 86 -31.32 27.24 -35.40
N ILE A 87 -30.81 26.02 -35.38
CA ILE A 87 -31.18 24.96 -36.32
C ILE A 87 -32.67 24.57 -36.22
N GLU A 88 -33.34 24.87 -35.09
CA GLU A 88 -34.77 24.61 -34.91
C GLU A 88 -35.67 25.48 -35.78
N ARG A 89 -35.20 26.68 -36.13
CA ARG A 89 -35.94 27.65 -36.96
C ARG A 89 -34.99 28.61 -37.67
N LEU A 90 -34.91 28.45 -38.98
CA LEU A 90 -34.09 29.23 -39.89
C LEU A 90 -34.89 30.39 -40.46
N ASP A 91 -34.32 31.60 -40.42
CA ASP A 91 -34.95 32.78 -41.01
C ASP A 91 -34.76 32.83 -42.54
N LEU A 92 -35.29 31.81 -43.22
CA LEU A 92 -35.19 31.63 -44.67
C LEU A 92 -36.54 31.27 -45.29
N PRO A 93 -36.84 31.73 -46.52
CA PRO A 93 -38.07 31.38 -47.21
C PRO A 93 -38.18 29.86 -47.46
N SER A 94 -39.40 29.33 -47.46
CA SER A 94 -39.63 27.93 -47.79
C SER A 94 -39.23 27.63 -49.24
N GLY A 95 -38.60 26.48 -49.48
CA GLY A 95 -38.16 26.06 -50.82
C GLY A 95 -37.10 26.97 -51.46
N SER A 96 -36.26 27.63 -50.67
CA SER A 96 -35.25 28.58 -51.15
C SER A 96 -33.87 27.95 -51.39
N VAL A 97 -33.62 26.74 -50.88
CA VAL A 97 -32.30 26.12 -50.80
C VAL A 97 -32.22 24.86 -51.66
N ASP A 98 -31.13 24.71 -52.41
CA ASP A 98 -30.89 23.53 -53.24
C ASP A 98 -30.23 22.39 -52.44
N VAL A 99 -29.26 22.72 -51.58
CA VAL A 99 -28.51 21.73 -50.78
C VAL A 99 -28.38 22.19 -49.33
N PHE A 100 -28.69 21.31 -48.38
CA PHE A 100 -28.54 21.54 -46.95
C PHE A 100 -27.44 20.65 -46.40
N ILE A 101 -26.43 21.22 -45.73
CA ILE A 101 -25.30 20.49 -45.15
C ILE A 101 -25.27 20.74 -43.64
N SER A 102 -25.10 19.67 -42.85
CA SER A 102 -24.89 19.74 -41.40
C SER A 102 -24.06 18.54 -40.94
N PHE A 103 -22.82 18.77 -40.52
CA PHE A 103 -21.94 17.70 -40.05
C PHE A 103 -21.82 17.74 -38.54
N GLU A 104 -21.94 16.59 -37.88
CA GLU A 104 -21.74 16.39 -36.43
C GLU A 104 -22.51 17.41 -35.58
N THR A 105 -23.81 17.52 -35.83
CA THR A 105 -24.70 18.50 -35.16
C THR A 105 -25.86 17.83 -34.44
N ILE A 106 -26.41 16.77 -35.03
CA ILE A 106 -27.67 16.17 -34.59
C ILE A 106 -27.54 15.42 -33.26
N GLU A 107 -26.34 14.96 -32.93
CA GLU A 107 -25.98 14.25 -31.69
C GLU A 107 -25.89 15.16 -30.48
N HIS A 108 -25.72 16.46 -30.69
CA HIS A 108 -25.58 17.47 -29.63
C HIS A 108 -26.93 17.96 -29.08
N VAL A 109 -28.04 17.51 -29.65
CA VAL A 109 -29.39 17.97 -29.29
C VAL A 109 -30.31 16.82 -28.92
N ASP A 110 -31.32 17.10 -28.09
CA ASP A 110 -32.31 16.10 -27.70
C ASP A 110 -33.25 15.70 -28.85
N GLU A 111 -33.97 14.60 -28.67
CA GLU A 111 -34.86 14.04 -29.70
C GLU A 111 -35.97 15.00 -30.16
N THR A 112 -36.46 15.88 -29.29
CA THR A 112 -37.49 16.88 -29.66
C THR A 112 -36.92 17.90 -30.64
N THR A 113 -35.69 18.32 -30.37
CA THR A 113 -34.93 19.26 -31.18
C THR A 113 -34.50 18.61 -32.51
N GLN A 114 -34.10 17.34 -32.51
CA GLN A 114 -33.78 16.57 -33.72
C GLN A 114 -34.97 16.54 -34.70
N HIS A 115 -36.19 16.31 -34.19
CA HIS A 115 -37.40 16.33 -35.02
C HIS A 115 -37.74 17.72 -35.57
N SER A 116 -37.57 18.76 -34.76
CA SER A 116 -37.79 20.15 -35.17
C SER A 116 -36.80 20.56 -36.27
N PHE A 117 -35.53 20.16 -36.11
CA PHE A 117 -34.49 20.41 -37.09
C PHE A 117 -34.81 19.78 -38.47
N LEU A 118 -35.16 18.50 -38.53
CA LEU A 118 -35.48 17.86 -39.83
C LEU A 118 -36.75 18.43 -40.50
N ASN A 119 -37.76 18.85 -39.70
CA ASN A 119 -38.93 19.56 -40.23
C ASN A 119 -38.52 20.89 -40.89
N GLU A 120 -37.62 21.62 -40.24
CA GLU A 120 -37.14 22.90 -40.73
C GLU A 120 -36.28 22.76 -41.98
N ILE A 121 -35.38 21.77 -42.02
CA ILE A 121 -34.63 21.39 -43.22
C ILE A 121 -35.58 21.14 -44.39
N LYS A 122 -36.63 20.34 -44.18
CA LYS A 122 -37.62 20.00 -45.22
C LYS A 122 -38.40 21.23 -45.70
N ARG A 123 -38.64 22.20 -44.82
CA ARG A 123 -39.32 23.46 -45.17
C ARG A 123 -38.47 24.33 -46.09
N VAL A 124 -37.18 24.47 -45.81
CA VAL A 124 -36.28 25.38 -46.56
C VAL A 124 -35.74 24.76 -47.84
N LEU A 125 -35.60 23.43 -47.90
CA LEU A 125 -35.20 22.71 -49.10
C LEU A 125 -36.25 22.83 -50.21
N LYS A 126 -35.77 23.01 -51.45
CA LYS A 126 -36.60 22.83 -52.66
C LYS A 126 -37.12 21.40 -52.73
N HIS A 127 -38.20 21.21 -53.48
CA HIS A 127 -38.81 19.88 -53.64
C HIS A 127 -37.83 18.83 -54.19
N ASP A 128 -36.92 19.25 -55.07
CA ASP A 128 -35.82 18.44 -55.64
C ASP A 128 -34.48 18.64 -54.90
N GLY A 129 -34.51 19.26 -53.71
CA GLY A 129 -33.33 19.55 -52.90
C GLY A 129 -32.71 18.31 -52.24
N ILE A 130 -31.48 18.49 -51.76
CA ILE A 130 -30.67 17.42 -51.15
C ILE A 130 -30.25 17.82 -49.73
N LEU A 131 -30.40 16.90 -48.78
CA LEU A 131 -29.80 16.99 -47.45
C LEU A 131 -28.52 16.15 -47.42
N VAL A 132 -27.45 16.69 -46.86
CA VAL A 132 -26.25 15.95 -46.45
C VAL A 132 -26.06 16.16 -44.95
N ILE A 133 -26.08 15.07 -44.18
CA ILE A 133 -25.98 15.12 -42.72
C ILE A 133 -25.05 14.04 -42.17
N SER A 134 -24.29 14.30 -41.12
CA SER A 134 -23.46 13.28 -40.47
C SER A 134 -23.65 13.19 -38.96
N THR A 135 -23.30 12.03 -38.40
CA THR A 135 -23.28 11.76 -36.95
C THR A 135 -22.25 10.65 -36.65
N PRO A 136 -21.63 10.62 -35.46
CA PRO A 136 -20.80 9.49 -35.02
C PRO A 136 -21.63 8.20 -34.96
N GLU A 137 -21.02 7.09 -35.36
CA GLU A 137 -21.66 5.78 -35.19
C GLU A 137 -21.39 5.30 -33.74
N LYS A 138 -22.45 5.20 -32.94
CA LYS A 138 -22.37 4.94 -31.50
C LYS A 138 -21.64 3.65 -31.13
N SER A 139 -21.88 2.55 -31.84
CA SER A 139 -21.24 1.26 -31.57
C SER A 139 -19.71 1.31 -31.68
N ARG A 140 -19.18 2.22 -32.52
CA ARG A 140 -17.75 2.36 -32.80
C ARG A 140 -17.11 3.52 -32.04
N TYR A 141 -17.79 4.65 -32.00
CA TYR A 141 -17.29 5.87 -31.40
C TYR A 141 -17.27 5.77 -29.87
N THR A 142 -18.35 5.23 -29.28
CA THR A 142 -18.57 5.17 -27.82
C THR A 142 -18.38 3.75 -27.28
N ASP A 143 -19.15 2.77 -27.77
CA ASP A 143 -19.21 1.44 -27.15
C ASP A 143 -17.87 0.68 -27.28
N ALA A 144 -17.28 0.64 -28.49
CA ALA A 144 -16.01 -0.05 -28.73
C ALA A 144 -14.80 0.61 -28.06
N ARG A 145 -14.84 1.94 -27.83
CA ARG A 145 -13.73 2.71 -27.25
C ARG A 145 -13.87 2.92 -25.74
N SER A 146 -15.03 2.62 -25.14
CA SER A 146 -15.37 3.03 -23.77
C SER A 146 -15.12 4.52 -23.53
N TYR A 147 -15.39 5.34 -24.54
CA TYR A 147 -15.19 6.78 -24.53
C TYR A 147 -16.55 7.48 -24.48
N ILE A 148 -16.74 8.42 -23.56
CA ILE A 148 -17.97 9.20 -23.44
C ILE A 148 -17.65 10.65 -23.74
N ASN A 149 -18.17 11.18 -24.84
CA ASN A 149 -18.08 12.60 -25.14
C ASN A 149 -19.16 13.37 -24.34
N PRO A 150 -18.78 14.27 -23.42
CA PRO A 150 -19.75 14.97 -22.56
C PRO A 150 -20.68 15.92 -23.31
N PHE A 151 -20.41 16.24 -24.58
CA PHE A 151 -21.24 17.13 -25.40
C PHE A 151 -22.25 16.37 -26.29
N HIS A 152 -22.15 15.04 -26.40
CA HIS A 152 -23.10 14.25 -27.19
C HIS A 152 -24.32 13.91 -26.31
N VAL A 153 -25.46 14.55 -26.60
CA VAL A 153 -26.72 14.34 -25.88
C VAL A 153 -27.40 13.05 -26.33
N LYS A 154 -27.37 12.74 -27.63
CA LYS A 154 -27.96 11.51 -28.19
C LYS A 154 -27.24 11.08 -29.49
N GLU A 155 -26.40 10.07 -29.39
CA GLU A 155 -25.78 9.41 -30.55
C GLU A 155 -26.72 8.36 -31.16
N PHE A 156 -26.54 8.05 -32.45
CA PHE A 156 -27.34 7.06 -33.17
C PHE A 156 -26.54 5.79 -33.48
N TYR A 157 -27.21 4.64 -33.40
CA TYR A 157 -26.78 3.46 -34.16
C TYR A 157 -27.20 3.60 -35.64
N GLU A 158 -26.48 2.95 -36.56
CA GLU A 158 -26.74 3.05 -38.01
C GLU A 158 -28.23 2.83 -38.38
N ALA A 159 -28.82 1.74 -37.88
CA ALA A 159 -30.21 1.39 -38.17
C ALA A 159 -31.21 2.43 -37.62
N GLU A 160 -30.92 3.00 -36.45
CA GLU A 160 -31.76 4.03 -35.82
C GLU A 160 -31.72 5.32 -36.62
N PHE A 161 -30.53 5.71 -37.10
CA PHE A 161 -30.38 6.91 -37.94
C PHE A 161 -31.12 6.76 -39.27
N HIS A 162 -31.04 5.58 -39.89
CA HIS A 162 -31.74 5.29 -41.14
C HIS A 162 -33.26 5.37 -40.97
N GLU A 163 -33.80 4.74 -39.91
CA GLU A 163 -35.23 4.82 -39.61
C GLU A 163 -35.68 6.26 -39.33
N PHE A 164 -34.87 7.01 -38.56
CA PHE A 164 -35.16 8.39 -38.20
C PHE A 164 -35.27 9.30 -39.43
N LEU A 165 -34.29 9.25 -40.34
CA LEU A 165 -34.29 10.01 -41.59
C LEU A 165 -35.42 9.57 -42.54
N GLY A 166 -35.76 8.28 -42.55
CA GLY A 166 -36.79 7.69 -43.42
C GLY A 166 -38.20 8.23 -43.17
N ARG A 167 -38.43 8.86 -42.01
CA ARG A 167 -39.69 9.57 -41.70
C ARG A 167 -39.86 10.86 -42.51
N TYR A 168 -38.76 11.42 -43.03
CA TYR A 168 -38.73 12.74 -43.65
C TYR A 168 -38.46 12.71 -45.15
N PHE A 169 -37.62 11.78 -45.60
CA PHE A 169 -37.15 11.64 -46.97
C PHE A 169 -37.38 10.23 -47.53
N SER A 170 -37.80 10.15 -48.79
CA SER A 170 -38.11 8.88 -49.46
C SER A 170 -36.88 8.11 -49.94
N HIS A 171 -35.73 8.77 -50.09
CA HIS A 171 -34.48 8.19 -50.57
C HIS A 171 -33.31 8.61 -49.67
N ILE A 172 -32.55 7.63 -49.19
CA ILE A 172 -31.41 7.81 -48.26
C ILE A 172 -30.27 6.92 -48.74
N ASN A 173 -29.08 7.51 -48.91
CA ASN A 173 -27.84 6.78 -49.16
C ASN A 173 -26.85 7.06 -48.02
N PHE A 174 -26.28 6.01 -47.42
CA PHE A 174 -25.26 6.12 -46.38
C PHE A 174 -23.86 5.93 -46.94
N TYR A 175 -22.92 6.69 -46.39
CA TYR A 175 -21.48 6.64 -46.64
C TYR A 175 -20.78 6.63 -45.28
N PHE A 176 -19.61 6.01 -45.22
CA PHE A 176 -18.87 5.80 -43.97
C PHE A 176 -17.50 6.44 -44.10
N GLN A 177 -17.12 7.28 -43.13
CA GLN A 177 -15.81 7.92 -43.10
C GLN A 177 -14.85 7.12 -42.21
N GLY A 178 -13.74 6.65 -42.80
CA GLY A 178 -12.61 6.07 -42.10
C GLY A 178 -11.32 6.86 -42.39
N PHE A 179 -10.30 6.67 -41.55
CA PHE A 179 -8.99 7.29 -41.70
C PHE A 179 -7.93 6.23 -42.04
N GLU A 180 -7.29 6.37 -43.19
CA GLU A 180 -6.28 5.44 -43.71
C GLU A 180 -5.04 6.19 -44.23
N ILE A 181 -3.85 5.63 -43.99
CA ILE A 181 -2.59 6.19 -44.50
C ILE A 181 -2.23 5.50 -45.82
N ILE A 182 -2.27 6.25 -46.93
CA ILE A 182 -2.00 5.71 -48.27
C ILE A 182 -0.62 6.18 -48.76
N SER A 183 0.22 5.23 -49.18
CA SER A 183 1.47 5.53 -49.90
C SER A 183 1.20 5.73 -51.39
N THR A 184 1.66 6.84 -51.96
CA THR A 184 1.42 7.19 -53.36
C THR A 184 2.73 7.39 -54.12
N ILE A 185 2.85 6.77 -55.30
CA ILE A 185 3.96 7.02 -56.24
C ILE A 185 3.41 7.84 -57.41
N THR A 186 3.90 9.07 -57.59
CA THR A 186 3.45 9.99 -58.63
C THR A 186 4.63 10.58 -59.42
N ASN A 187 4.37 11.08 -60.63
CA ASN A 187 5.35 11.86 -61.40
C ASN A 187 4.86 13.30 -61.60
N GLN A 188 5.70 14.18 -62.16
CA GLN A 188 5.36 15.61 -62.39
C GLN A 188 4.15 15.83 -63.29
N GLN A 189 3.71 14.82 -64.05
CA GLN A 189 2.54 14.89 -64.95
C GLN A 189 1.27 14.28 -64.32
N SER A 190 1.39 13.56 -63.19
CA SER A 190 0.26 12.92 -62.51
C SER A 190 -0.61 13.97 -61.81
N LYS A 191 -1.75 14.32 -62.41
CA LYS A 191 -2.73 15.26 -61.85
C LYS A 191 -3.80 14.60 -60.96
N SER A 192 -3.97 13.28 -61.03
CA SER A 192 -4.92 12.51 -60.22
C SER A 192 -4.40 11.08 -59.96
N LEU A 193 -4.86 10.48 -58.86
CA LEU A 193 -4.70 9.06 -58.56
C LEU A 193 -5.94 8.33 -59.10
N THR A 194 -5.76 7.37 -60.00
CA THR A 194 -6.89 6.73 -60.70
C THR A 194 -7.19 5.30 -60.25
N ASN A 195 -6.25 4.60 -59.61
CA ASN A 195 -6.42 3.22 -59.17
C ASN A 195 -5.93 3.05 -57.73
N ILE A 196 -6.85 2.91 -56.78
CA ILE A 196 -6.56 2.42 -55.42
C ILE A 196 -7.04 0.98 -55.38
N ASN A 197 -6.09 0.04 -55.25
CA ASN A 197 -6.39 -1.38 -55.18
C ASN A 197 -6.72 -1.71 -53.72
N HIS A 198 -8.00 -1.74 -53.38
CA HIS A 198 -8.46 -2.15 -52.05
C HIS A 198 -8.94 -3.61 -52.15
N GLU A 199 -8.32 -4.53 -51.40
CA GLU A 199 -8.86 -5.88 -51.25
C GLU A 199 -10.08 -5.82 -50.32
N ASP A 200 -11.26 -6.09 -50.86
CA ASP A 200 -12.55 -5.99 -50.18
C ASP A 200 -12.67 -6.97 -49.00
N ASN A 201 -13.18 -6.46 -47.86
CA ASN A 201 -14.20 -7.20 -47.10
C ASN A 201 -14.99 -6.37 -46.07
N ASN A 202 -14.65 -5.11 -45.75
CA ASN A 202 -15.44 -4.32 -44.79
C ASN A 202 -15.65 -2.86 -45.27
N SER A 203 -16.45 -2.66 -46.32
CA SER A 203 -16.82 -1.34 -46.87
C SER A 203 -17.67 -0.46 -45.93
N HIS A 204 -18.00 -0.95 -44.73
CA HIS A 204 -18.80 -0.25 -43.73
C HIS A 204 -17.99 0.13 -42.48
N ASP A 205 -16.64 0.12 -42.54
CA ASP A 205 -15.78 0.31 -41.36
C ASP A 205 -15.47 1.78 -40.97
N GLY A 206 -16.44 2.70 -41.09
CA GLY A 206 -16.23 4.13 -40.74
C GLY A 206 -16.59 4.49 -39.30
N MET A 207 -15.90 5.48 -38.72
CA MET A 207 -16.22 6.08 -37.41
C MET A 207 -17.45 6.99 -37.46
N TYR A 208 -17.71 7.59 -38.62
CA TYR A 208 -18.81 8.51 -38.85
C TYR A 208 -19.69 8.04 -40.00
N ILE A 209 -21.01 8.21 -39.83
CA ILE A 209 -22.00 7.98 -40.89
C ILE A 209 -22.32 9.33 -41.54
N ILE A 210 -22.30 9.36 -42.87
CA ILE A 210 -22.74 10.49 -43.69
C ILE A 210 -23.95 10.03 -44.51
N ALA A 211 -25.09 10.69 -44.33
CA ALA A 211 -26.31 10.41 -45.06
C ALA A 211 -26.60 11.48 -46.10
N ILE A 212 -26.93 11.06 -47.32
CA ILE A 212 -27.48 11.91 -48.38
C ILE A 212 -28.95 11.57 -48.57
N CYS A 213 -29.84 12.55 -48.40
CA CYS A 213 -31.28 12.34 -48.43
C CYS A 213 -31.98 13.25 -49.46
N SER A 214 -33.02 12.73 -50.11
CA SER A 214 -33.92 13.52 -50.98
C SER A 214 -35.31 12.90 -51.11
N ASN A 215 -36.28 13.70 -51.55
CA ASN A 215 -37.62 13.24 -51.93
C ASN A 215 -37.71 12.78 -53.39
N GLN A 216 -36.67 13.01 -54.19
CA GLN A 216 -36.52 12.44 -55.53
C GLN A 216 -35.48 11.33 -55.56
N HIS A 217 -35.59 10.46 -56.56
CA HIS A 217 -34.64 9.36 -56.73
C HIS A 217 -33.22 9.90 -56.94
N LEU A 218 -32.34 9.64 -55.97
CA LEU A 218 -30.92 9.95 -56.07
C LEU A 218 -30.27 8.99 -57.06
N LYS A 219 -29.94 9.45 -58.28
CA LYS A 219 -29.00 8.70 -59.16
C LYS A 219 -27.71 8.48 -58.37
N SER A 220 -27.09 7.31 -58.45
CA SER A 220 -25.89 6.91 -57.70
C SER A 220 -24.94 8.10 -57.49
N VAL A 221 -25.08 8.73 -56.33
CA VAL A 221 -24.30 9.92 -55.97
C VAL A 221 -22.96 9.38 -55.48
N THR A 222 -21.87 9.80 -56.10
CA THR A 222 -20.53 9.40 -55.67
C THR A 222 -19.89 10.58 -54.95
N ILE A 223 -19.67 10.44 -53.64
CA ILE A 223 -18.97 11.42 -52.80
C ILE A 223 -17.66 10.84 -52.28
N ASP A 224 -16.78 10.46 -53.20
CA ASP A 224 -15.44 9.99 -52.86
C ASP A 224 -14.50 11.18 -52.75
N SER A 225 -13.74 11.26 -51.65
CA SER A 225 -12.67 12.26 -51.54
C SER A 225 -11.45 11.70 -50.83
N TYR A 226 -10.29 12.09 -51.34
CA TYR A 226 -9.00 11.82 -50.74
C TYR A 226 -8.35 13.17 -50.45
N LEU A 227 -8.10 13.44 -49.17
CA LEU A 227 -7.43 14.66 -48.76
C LEU A 227 -5.93 14.38 -48.59
N ARG A 228 -5.10 15.04 -49.39
CA ARG A 228 -3.65 15.03 -49.18
C ARG A 228 -3.30 16.13 -48.18
N VAL A 229 -2.91 15.75 -46.97
CA VAL A 229 -2.44 16.70 -45.95
C VAL A 229 -0.94 16.94 -46.18
N ASN A 230 -0.55 18.17 -46.53
CA ASN A 230 0.84 18.51 -46.89
C ASN A 230 1.79 18.59 -45.67
N GLU A 231 1.26 18.71 -44.44
CA GLU A 231 2.03 18.95 -43.21
C GLU A 231 2.03 17.80 -42.20
N LEU A 232 1.48 16.63 -42.54
CA LEU A 232 1.93 15.38 -41.92
C LEU A 232 3.32 15.08 -42.49
N SER A 233 4.27 15.96 -42.18
CA SER A 233 5.63 15.78 -42.61
C SER A 233 6.05 14.44 -42.04
N TYR A 234 6.48 13.53 -42.91
CA TYR A 234 7.12 12.31 -42.47
C TYR A 234 8.22 12.68 -41.46
N SER A 235 8.85 13.85 -41.58
CA SER A 235 9.78 14.45 -40.61
C SER A 235 9.20 14.84 -39.26
N GLY A 236 7.89 15.01 -39.06
CA GLY A 236 7.25 15.35 -37.77
C GLY A 236 6.84 14.10 -37.01
N LEU A 237 6.29 13.10 -37.71
CA LEU A 237 6.13 11.75 -37.17
C LEU A 237 7.49 11.08 -36.97
N VAL A 238 8.44 11.26 -37.88
CA VAL A 238 9.84 10.84 -37.72
C VAL A 238 10.54 11.71 -36.69
N SER A 239 10.31 13.02 -36.53
CA SER A 239 10.90 13.77 -35.40
C SER A 239 10.30 13.34 -34.08
N ARG A 240 9.01 13.00 -34.01
CA ARG A 240 8.41 12.47 -32.80
C ARG A 240 8.83 11.03 -32.54
N ILE A 241 8.95 10.20 -33.58
CA ILE A 241 9.49 8.84 -33.50
C ILE A 241 10.99 8.87 -33.25
N VAL A 242 11.74 9.85 -33.74
CA VAL A 242 13.18 10.05 -33.51
C VAL A 242 13.42 10.74 -32.19
N GLU A 243 12.52 11.59 -31.67
CA GLU A 243 12.54 12.10 -30.30
C GLU A 243 12.19 10.98 -29.33
N LEU A 244 11.16 10.18 -29.61
CA LEU A 244 10.79 9.02 -28.82
C LEU A 244 11.85 7.91 -28.95
N GLN A 245 12.44 7.70 -30.13
CA GLN A 245 13.56 6.79 -30.34
C GLN A 245 14.83 7.37 -29.76
N ALA A 246 15.05 8.68 -29.71
CA ALA A 246 16.21 9.28 -29.06
C ALA A 246 16.04 9.32 -27.54
N GLU A 247 14.82 9.46 -27.01
CA GLU A 247 14.51 9.26 -25.58
C GLU A 247 14.68 7.79 -25.21
N VAL A 248 14.13 6.88 -26.02
CA VAL A 248 14.24 5.43 -25.82
C VAL A 248 15.66 4.94 -26.08
N GLN A 249 16.41 5.51 -27.02
CA GLN A 249 17.79 5.15 -27.30
C GLN A 249 18.76 5.83 -26.33
N SER A 250 18.49 7.05 -25.87
CA SER A 250 19.23 7.66 -24.74
C SER A 250 19.01 6.86 -23.46
N ARG A 251 17.78 6.43 -23.18
CA ARG A 251 17.48 5.49 -22.08
C ARG A 251 18.12 4.13 -22.30
N ASN A 252 18.01 3.52 -23.48
CA ASN A 252 18.56 2.19 -23.78
C ASN A 252 20.09 2.18 -23.87
N GLU A 253 20.73 3.26 -24.30
CA GLU A 253 22.19 3.43 -24.30
C GLU A 253 22.70 3.72 -22.90
N HIS A 254 21.99 4.53 -22.11
CA HIS A 254 22.31 4.71 -20.69
C HIS A 254 22.16 3.38 -19.94
N ILE A 255 21.15 2.59 -20.29
CA ILE A 255 20.90 1.31 -19.64
C ILE A 255 21.84 0.22 -20.14
N LYS A 256 22.16 0.12 -21.43
CA LYS A 256 23.23 -0.75 -21.93
C LYS A 256 24.58 -0.39 -21.34
N LYS A 257 24.88 0.90 -21.15
CA LYS A 257 26.10 1.33 -20.46
C LYS A 257 26.09 0.85 -19.03
N LEU A 258 25.00 1.01 -18.29
CA LEU A 258 24.98 0.51 -16.93
C LEU A 258 24.93 -1.02 -16.83
N ASP A 259 24.24 -1.74 -17.72
CA ASP A 259 24.28 -3.22 -17.77
C ASP A 259 25.68 -3.75 -18.10
N ILE A 260 26.39 -3.14 -19.06
CA ILE A 260 27.79 -3.50 -19.34
C ILE A 260 28.66 -3.22 -18.11
N ILE A 261 28.49 -2.06 -17.47
CA ILE A 261 29.30 -1.73 -16.31
C ILE A 261 28.81 -2.56 -15.07
N ILE A 262 27.59 -3.11 -15.02
CA ILE A 262 27.11 -4.08 -14.01
C ILE A 262 27.72 -5.45 -14.23
N ASP A 263 27.73 -5.93 -15.46
CA ASP A 263 28.34 -7.22 -15.79
C ASP A 263 29.86 -7.14 -15.61
N GLU A 264 30.49 -6.04 -15.99
CA GLU A 264 31.91 -5.78 -15.73
C GLU A 264 32.19 -5.63 -14.23
N LYS A 265 31.37 -4.91 -13.46
CA LYS A 265 31.54 -4.86 -11.99
C LYS A 265 31.16 -6.17 -11.31
N GLY A 266 30.24 -6.96 -11.85
CA GLY A 266 29.84 -8.26 -11.33
C GLY A 266 30.83 -9.37 -11.67
N LEU A 267 31.53 -9.26 -12.80
CA LEU A 267 32.73 -10.04 -13.12
C LEU A 267 33.90 -9.58 -12.26
N GLN A 268 34.15 -8.27 -12.13
CA GLN A 268 35.19 -7.74 -11.23
C GLN A 268 34.91 -8.06 -9.76
N ILE A 269 33.66 -8.10 -9.31
CA ILE A 269 33.27 -8.51 -7.96
C ILE A 269 33.48 -10.01 -7.81
N ARG A 270 33.09 -10.85 -8.79
CA ARG A 270 33.35 -12.30 -8.70
C ARG A 270 34.83 -12.65 -8.81
N GLU A 271 35.58 -11.94 -9.64
CA GLU A 271 37.03 -12.03 -9.73
C GLU A 271 37.68 -11.49 -8.46
N SER A 272 37.20 -10.37 -7.89
CA SER A 272 37.65 -9.84 -6.60
C SER A 272 37.23 -10.71 -5.42
N GLN A 273 36.10 -11.42 -5.47
CA GLN A 273 35.65 -12.37 -4.45
C GLN A 273 36.47 -13.65 -4.56
N SER A 274 36.73 -14.13 -5.79
CA SER A 274 37.62 -15.25 -6.05
C SER A 274 39.07 -14.92 -5.69
N GLU A 275 39.51 -13.67 -5.92
CA GLU A 275 40.79 -13.15 -5.47
C GLU A 275 40.80 -12.88 -3.97
N LEU A 276 39.69 -12.50 -3.32
CA LEU A 276 39.58 -12.36 -1.86
C LEU A 276 39.48 -13.70 -1.15
N ASP A 277 38.87 -14.70 -1.78
CA ASP A 277 38.83 -16.08 -1.30
C ASP A 277 40.19 -16.73 -1.51
N SER A 278 40.84 -16.48 -2.65
CA SER A 278 42.22 -16.89 -2.92
C SER A 278 43.21 -16.17 -2.00
N LEU A 279 43.11 -14.84 -1.85
CA LEU A 279 43.89 -14.03 -0.90
C LEU A 279 43.55 -14.42 0.52
N GLY A 280 42.31 -14.76 0.86
CA GLY A 280 41.87 -15.20 2.18
C GLY A 280 42.42 -16.58 2.50
N THR A 281 42.47 -17.47 1.52
CA THR A 281 43.16 -18.76 1.63
C THR A 281 44.68 -18.58 1.68
N HIS A 282 45.23 -17.59 0.97
CA HIS A 282 46.65 -17.23 1.01
C HIS A 282 47.03 -16.48 2.30
N LEU A 283 46.12 -15.68 2.87
CA LEU A 283 46.21 -15.01 4.17
C LEU A 283 46.12 -16.04 5.27
N LYS A 284 45.22 -17.02 5.16
CA LYS A 284 45.17 -18.13 6.10
C LYS A 284 46.44 -18.98 6.02
N LYS A 285 46.96 -19.26 4.82
CA LYS A 285 48.27 -19.92 4.65
C LYS A 285 49.45 -19.06 5.11
N LEU A 286 49.39 -17.74 4.94
CA LEU A 286 50.41 -16.80 5.41
C LEU A 286 50.31 -16.61 6.91
N ASP A 287 49.13 -16.64 7.51
CA ASP A 287 48.88 -16.60 8.96
C ASP A 287 49.31 -17.91 9.58
N ASP A 288 49.00 -19.06 8.97
CA ASP A 288 49.53 -20.35 9.38
C ASP A 288 51.07 -20.39 9.24
N CYS A 289 51.63 -19.79 8.19
CA CYS A 289 53.07 -19.63 7.99
C CYS A 289 53.67 -18.60 8.97
N ILE A 290 52.96 -17.52 9.32
CA ILE A 290 53.36 -16.52 10.31
C ILE A 290 53.28 -17.12 11.70
N ILE A 291 52.32 -18.00 11.98
CA ILE A 291 52.20 -18.77 13.21
C ILE A 291 53.33 -19.80 13.28
N ASP A 292 53.62 -20.54 12.21
CA ASP A 292 54.77 -21.47 12.15
C ASP A 292 56.12 -20.72 12.22
N LYS A 293 56.22 -19.55 11.57
CA LYS A 293 57.40 -18.67 11.64
C LYS A 293 57.49 -17.95 12.97
N ASN A 294 56.40 -17.64 13.65
CA ASN A 294 56.38 -17.07 15.00
C ASN A 294 56.71 -18.13 16.04
N LEU A 295 56.33 -19.39 15.81
CA LEU A 295 56.79 -20.56 16.57
C LEU A 295 58.28 -20.82 16.31
N GLN A 296 58.75 -20.69 15.06
CA GLN A 296 60.18 -20.72 14.74
C GLN A 296 60.92 -19.49 15.26
N ILE A 297 60.31 -18.30 15.33
CA ILE A 297 60.86 -17.07 15.91
C ILE A 297 60.88 -17.18 17.42
N GLN A 298 59.90 -17.79 18.09
CA GLN A 298 60.03 -18.14 19.51
C GLN A 298 61.18 -19.13 19.73
N LYS A 299 61.35 -20.07 18.80
CA LYS A 299 62.46 -21.03 18.82
C LYS A 299 63.82 -20.41 18.47
N LEU A 300 63.84 -19.37 17.63
CA LEU A 300 65.03 -18.64 17.17
C LEU A 300 65.31 -17.36 17.98
N GLN A 301 64.35 -16.86 18.77
CA GLN A 301 64.50 -15.83 19.82
C GLN A 301 65.26 -16.43 21.00
N ASN A 302 65.17 -17.75 21.18
CA ASN A 302 66.13 -18.51 21.98
C ASN A 302 67.53 -18.57 21.33
N ASP A 303 67.65 -18.36 20.01
CA ASP A 303 68.91 -18.44 19.25
C ASP A 303 69.43 -17.05 18.75
N SER A 304 68.79 -15.95 19.19
CA SER A 304 69.02 -14.58 18.71
C SER A 304 70.20 -13.90 19.42
N GLU A 305 71.41 -14.40 19.14
CA GLU A 305 72.66 -13.67 19.38
C GLU A 305 73.47 -13.41 18.09
N GLN A 306 73.04 -13.88 16.91
CA GLN A 306 73.90 -13.82 15.69
C GLN A 306 73.36 -13.12 14.43
N LEU A 307 72.13 -12.61 14.36
CA LEU A 307 71.52 -12.25 13.07
C LEU A 307 71.00 -10.80 12.91
N GLU A 308 71.58 -9.84 13.64
CA GLU A 308 71.30 -8.38 13.46
C GLU A 308 71.64 -7.83 12.06
N VAL A 309 72.47 -8.53 11.27
CA VAL A 309 72.92 -8.04 9.95
C VAL A 309 71.85 -8.24 8.86
N ILE A 310 70.94 -9.20 9.02
CA ILE A 310 69.93 -9.55 7.99
C ILE A 310 68.71 -8.60 8.05
N GLN A 311 68.40 -8.06 9.23
CA GLN A 311 67.26 -7.19 9.50
C GLN A 311 67.23 -5.93 8.61
N LYS A 312 68.41 -5.42 8.25
CA LYS A 312 68.53 -4.20 7.43
C LYS A 312 68.10 -4.39 5.97
N LYS A 313 68.02 -5.63 5.49
CA LYS A 313 67.64 -5.95 4.11
C LYS A 313 66.14 -6.18 3.94
N LEU A 314 65.47 -6.74 4.96
CA LEU A 314 64.02 -6.98 4.97
C LEU A 314 63.20 -5.70 5.11
N ASN A 315 63.71 -4.70 5.84
CA ASN A 315 62.99 -3.42 6.02
C ASN A 315 62.80 -2.65 4.70
N LEU A 316 63.67 -2.85 3.70
CA LEU A 316 63.53 -2.25 2.37
C LEU A 316 62.45 -2.94 1.50
N GLU A 317 62.10 -4.19 1.80
CA GLU A 317 61.02 -4.92 1.11
C GLU A 317 59.63 -4.57 1.65
N ILE A 318 59.55 -4.23 2.95
CA ILE A 318 58.29 -3.83 3.61
C ILE A 318 57.82 -2.46 3.13
N GLU A 319 58.73 -1.47 3.00
CA GLU A 319 58.40 -0.15 2.46
C GLU A 319 57.88 -0.20 1.01
N SER A 320 58.29 -1.22 0.24
CA SER A 320 57.76 -1.44 -1.12
C SER A 320 56.31 -1.92 -1.11
N LYS A 321 55.94 -2.79 -0.16
CA LYS A 321 54.61 -3.42 -0.08
C LYS A 321 53.55 -2.49 0.50
N GLU A 322 53.92 -1.60 1.43
CA GLU A 322 52.99 -0.60 1.99
C GLU A 322 52.53 0.42 0.94
N LYS A 323 53.40 0.73 -0.02
CA LYS A 323 53.09 1.61 -1.16
C LYS A 323 52.05 1.04 -2.12
N ASP A 324 51.97 -0.29 -2.22
CA ASP A 324 51.01 -1.00 -3.06
C ASP A 324 49.62 -1.08 -2.41
N VAL A 325 49.56 -1.21 -1.07
CA VAL A 325 48.31 -1.21 -0.30
C VAL A 325 47.61 0.14 -0.36
N CYS A 326 48.37 1.24 -0.34
CA CYS A 326 47.79 2.59 -0.44
C CYS A 326 47.14 2.84 -1.81
N LYS A 327 47.68 2.28 -2.89
CA LYS A 327 47.09 2.35 -4.24
C LYS A 327 45.79 1.55 -4.40
N LEU A 328 45.64 0.44 -3.67
CA LEU A 328 44.46 -0.43 -3.75
C LEU A 328 43.25 0.13 -3.01
N LYS A 329 43.46 0.88 -1.91
CA LYS A 329 42.37 1.54 -1.17
C LYS A 329 41.68 2.64 -1.97
N ASP A 330 42.43 3.41 -2.75
CA ASP A 330 41.87 4.47 -3.59
C ASP A 330 41.02 3.93 -4.75
N LEU A 331 41.33 2.72 -5.25
CA LEU A 331 40.57 2.06 -6.32
C LEU A 331 39.24 1.45 -5.86
N ILE A 332 39.12 1.08 -4.58
CA ILE A 332 37.90 0.51 -3.99
C ILE A 332 36.82 1.57 -3.80
N VAL A 333 37.21 2.78 -3.38
CA VAL A 333 36.28 3.93 -3.23
C VAL A 333 35.68 4.32 -4.58
N GLN A 334 36.47 4.24 -5.66
CA GLN A 334 36.00 4.51 -7.03
C GLN A 334 35.04 3.44 -7.58
N ALA A 335 35.06 2.22 -7.05
CA ALA A 335 34.19 1.13 -7.53
C ALA A 335 32.81 1.09 -6.84
N ASP A 336 32.70 1.64 -5.62
CA ASP A 336 31.44 1.69 -4.85
C ASP A 336 30.45 2.73 -5.42
N ASP A 337 30.95 3.89 -5.86
CA ASP A 337 30.15 4.93 -6.51
C ASP A 337 29.58 4.48 -7.87
N ASP A 338 30.31 3.64 -8.60
CA ASP A 338 29.91 3.07 -9.89
C ASP A 338 28.79 2.03 -9.77
N ASN A 339 28.63 1.37 -8.62
CA ASN A 339 27.60 0.33 -8.40
C ASN A 339 26.25 0.90 -7.97
N LYS A 340 26.23 2.07 -7.32
CA LYS A 340 24.99 2.76 -6.97
C LYS A 340 24.21 3.25 -8.19
N GLN A 341 24.89 3.72 -9.24
CA GLN A 341 24.20 4.24 -10.44
C GLN A 341 23.48 3.14 -11.23
N LYS A 342 24.04 1.94 -11.21
CA LYS A 342 23.65 0.79 -12.02
C LYS A 342 22.37 0.08 -11.59
N THR A 343 22.18 -0.04 -10.29
CA THR A 343 21.02 -0.72 -9.70
C THR A 343 19.72 0.02 -10.03
N GLN A 344 19.79 1.35 -10.20
CA GLN A 344 18.66 2.22 -10.57
C GLN A 344 18.16 2.00 -12.02
N ILE A 345 18.97 1.38 -12.88
CA ILE A 345 18.67 1.22 -14.30
C ILE A 345 17.96 -0.10 -14.61
N ILE A 346 18.26 -1.17 -13.87
CA ILE A 346 17.65 -2.49 -14.06
C ILE A 346 16.17 -2.50 -13.68
N GLU A 347 15.76 -1.73 -12.67
CA GLU A 347 14.35 -1.62 -12.25
C GLU A 347 13.47 -0.95 -13.32
N ASN A 348 14.02 -0.02 -14.09
CA ASN A 348 13.26 0.73 -15.09
C ASN A 348 12.95 -0.08 -16.37
N HIS A 349 13.69 -1.14 -16.67
CA HIS A 349 13.50 -1.93 -17.90
C HIS A 349 12.69 -3.21 -17.75
N LYS A 350 12.52 -3.76 -16.54
CA LYS A 350 11.67 -4.94 -16.32
C LYS A 350 10.17 -4.62 -16.34
N ALA A 351 9.78 -3.37 -16.07
CA ALA A 351 8.38 -2.91 -16.09
C ALA A 351 7.79 -2.76 -17.50
N HIS A 352 8.60 -2.63 -18.56
CA HIS A 352 8.11 -2.26 -19.90
C HIS A 352 7.90 -3.45 -20.86
N ILE A 353 8.44 -4.64 -20.56
CA ILE A 353 8.45 -5.76 -21.54
C ILE A 353 7.32 -6.78 -21.36
N ASN A 354 6.83 -7.07 -20.14
CA ASN A 354 5.85 -8.16 -19.95
C ASN A 354 4.38 -7.75 -20.04
N MET A 355 4.08 -6.44 -20.09
CA MET A 355 2.71 -5.93 -20.06
C MET A 355 2.06 -5.81 -21.45
N LEU A 356 2.77 -6.06 -22.56
CA LEU A 356 2.27 -5.75 -23.90
C LEU A 356 2.15 -6.90 -24.92
N LEU A 357 2.65 -8.13 -24.72
CA LEU A 357 2.80 -9.03 -25.89
C LEU A 357 2.48 -10.54 -25.81
N GLU A 358 1.87 -11.13 -24.77
CA GLU A 358 1.64 -12.60 -24.81
C GLU A 358 0.28 -13.16 -24.36
N GLN A 359 -0.78 -12.35 -24.30
CA GLN A 359 -2.13 -12.86 -24.01
C GLN A 359 -3.09 -12.87 -25.21
N GLU A 360 -2.95 -11.99 -26.19
CA GLU A 360 -4.02 -11.83 -27.20
C GLU A 360 -3.75 -12.54 -28.54
N ARG A 361 -2.49 -12.70 -28.96
CA ARG A 361 -2.16 -13.20 -30.31
C ARG A 361 -2.17 -14.72 -30.46
N LYS A 362 -2.19 -15.51 -29.38
CA LYS A 362 -2.29 -16.99 -29.47
C LYS A 362 -3.73 -17.50 -29.43
N LEU A 363 -4.71 -16.65 -29.10
CA LEU A 363 -6.10 -17.07 -28.90
C LEU A 363 -6.86 -17.19 -30.23
N ASN A 364 -6.72 -16.25 -31.15
CA ASN A 364 -7.53 -16.22 -32.39
C ASN A 364 -7.09 -17.20 -33.48
N ALA A 365 -5.85 -17.70 -33.46
CA ALA A 365 -5.41 -18.71 -34.44
C ALA A 365 -5.95 -20.13 -34.16
N ILE A 366 -6.51 -20.40 -32.97
CA ILE A 366 -7.02 -21.73 -32.58
C ILE A 366 -8.52 -21.87 -32.86
N TYR A 367 -9.30 -20.78 -32.74
CA TYR A 367 -10.76 -20.79 -32.93
C TYR A 367 -11.21 -21.22 -34.33
N GLU A 368 -10.38 -21.02 -35.35
CA GLU A 368 -10.71 -21.36 -36.74
C GLU A 368 -10.14 -22.69 -37.22
N SER A 369 -9.26 -23.33 -36.44
CA SER A 369 -8.68 -24.62 -36.83
C SER A 369 -9.73 -25.75 -36.79
N GLY A 370 -9.60 -26.74 -37.68
CA GLY A 370 -10.50 -27.90 -37.75
C GLY A 370 -10.66 -28.68 -36.42
N GLY A 371 -9.71 -28.53 -35.49
CA GLY A 371 -9.78 -29.06 -34.13
C GLY A 371 -10.84 -28.39 -33.25
N TRP A 372 -11.11 -27.09 -33.44
CA TRP A 372 -12.09 -26.35 -32.63
C TRP A 372 -13.55 -26.75 -32.95
N LYS A 373 -13.82 -27.08 -34.22
CA LYS A 373 -15.11 -27.64 -34.65
C LYS A 373 -15.36 -29.05 -34.06
N LEU A 374 -14.30 -29.82 -33.80
CA LEU A 374 -14.37 -31.09 -33.08
C LEU A 374 -14.63 -30.87 -31.57
N LEU A 375 -14.04 -29.82 -30.98
CA LEU A 375 -14.22 -29.41 -29.58
C LEU A 375 -15.64 -28.91 -29.27
N ASN A 376 -16.35 -28.32 -30.23
CA ASN A 376 -17.74 -27.90 -30.03
C ASN A 376 -18.70 -29.10 -29.91
N LYS A 377 -18.44 -30.19 -30.65
CA LYS A 377 -19.10 -31.50 -30.43
C LYS A 377 -18.72 -32.12 -29.08
N TYR A 378 -17.47 -31.96 -28.64
CA TYR A 378 -17.02 -32.39 -27.33
C TYR A 378 -17.73 -31.63 -26.19
N TYR A 379 -17.94 -30.32 -26.30
CA TYR A 379 -18.63 -29.54 -25.27
C TYR A 379 -20.13 -29.83 -25.20
N PHE A 380 -20.77 -30.08 -26.35
CA PHE A 380 -22.14 -30.60 -26.39
C PHE A 380 -22.27 -31.98 -25.70
N CYS A 381 -21.28 -32.88 -25.91
CA CYS A 381 -21.22 -34.16 -25.20
C CYS A 381 -20.84 -34.01 -23.72
N ARG A 382 -19.91 -33.10 -23.37
CA ARG A 382 -19.45 -32.80 -22.00
C ARG A 382 -20.62 -32.41 -21.11
N ASP A 383 -21.50 -31.54 -21.61
CA ASP A 383 -22.58 -30.99 -20.79
C ASP A 383 -23.80 -31.93 -20.72
N LYS A 384 -23.91 -32.89 -21.65
CA LYS A 384 -24.94 -33.96 -21.64
C LYS A 384 -24.49 -35.23 -20.89
N VAL A 385 -23.19 -35.54 -20.87
CA VAL A 385 -22.61 -36.75 -20.22
C VAL A 385 -22.06 -36.45 -18.82
N PHE A 386 -21.60 -35.22 -18.53
CA PHE A 386 -21.11 -34.77 -17.22
C PHE A 386 -21.79 -33.47 -16.75
N PRO A 387 -23.07 -33.53 -16.34
CA PRO A 387 -23.82 -32.35 -15.90
C PRO A 387 -23.19 -31.69 -14.67
N GLN A 388 -23.36 -30.38 -14.55
CA GLN A 388 -22.98 -29.65 -13.33
C GLN A 388 -23.66 -30.29 -12.12
N ARG A 389 -22.89 -30.50 -11.05
CA ARG A 389 -23.27 -31.16 -9.77
C ARG A 389 -23.33 -32.71 -9.78
N SER A 390 -22.60 -33.40 -10.67
CA SER A 390 -22.53 -34.88 -10.66
C SER A 390 -21.21 -35.46 -10.14
N LYS A 391 -21.28 -36.59 -9.40
CA LYS A 391 -20.11 -37.34 -8.88
C LYS A 391 -19.14 -37.80 -10.00
N ARG A 392 -19.66 -37.99 -11.22
CA ARG A 392 -18.88 -38.39 -12.40
C ARG A 392 -17.91 -37.29 -12.88
N ARG A 393 -18.27 -36.01 -12.71
CA ARG A 393 -17.43 -34.86 -13.08
C ARG A 393 -16.28 -34.65 -12.10
N LEU A 394 -16.50 -34.86 -10.79
CA LEU A 394 -15.46 -34.81 -9.76
C LEU A 394 -14.38 -35.89 -10.01
N ILE A 395 -14.81 -37.10 -10.36
CA ILE A 395 -13.88 -38.21 -10.69
C ILE A 395 -13.08 -37.89 -11.95
N ALA A 396 -13.72 -37.31 -12.98
CA ALA A 396 -13.04 -36.88 -14.20
C ALA A 396 -12.04 -35.74 -13.93
N GLN A 397 -12.36 -34.78 -13.07
CA GLN A 397 -11.44 -33.71 -12.65
C GLN A 397 -10.26 -34.23 -11.84
N LEU A 398 -10.50 -35.18 -10.92
CA LEU A 398 -9.43 -35.83 -10.15
C LEU A 398 -8.51 -36.67 -11.04
N LEU A 399 -9.04 -37.38 -12.03
CA LEU A 399 -8.27 -38.11 -13.04
C LEU A 399 -7.46 -37.16 -13.94
N PHE A 400 -8.05 -36.04 -14.36
CA PHE A 400 -7.36 -35.04 -15.18
C PHE A 400 -6.23 -34.34 -14.39
N LYS A 401 -6.46 -34.03 -13.11
CA LYS A 401 -5.42 -33.48 -12.20
C LYS A 401 -4.35 -34.54 -11.86
N PHE A 402 -4.71 -35.83 -11.76
CA PHE A 402 -3.77 -36.96 -11.61
C PHE A 402 -2.84 -37.10 -12.82
N MET A 403 -3.36 -36.94 -14.05
CA MET A 403 -2.54 -36.96 -15.26
C MET A 403 -1.60 -35.76 -15.38
N LYS A 404 -1.99 -34.59 -14.85
CA LYS A 404 -1.20 -33.35 -14.95
C LYS A 404 -0.04 -33.31 -13.93
N ASN A 405 -0.21 -33.94 -12.76
CA ASN A 405 0.81 -33.99 -11.69
C ASN A 405 0.94 -35.41 -11.08
N PRO A 406 1.39 -36.40 -11.86
CA PRO A 406 1.31 -37.82 -11.48
C PRO A 406 2.20 -38.18 -10.28
N ARG A 407 3.44 -37.66 -10.23
CA ARG A 407 4.37 -37.94 -9.11
C ARG A 407 3.87 -37.39 -7.76
N PHE A 408 3.19 -36.23 -7.78
CA PHE A 408 2.64 -35.59 -6.59
C PHE A 408 1.39 -36.31 -6.07
N MET A 409 0.47 -36.69 -6.96
CA MET A 409 -0.75 -37.40 -6.60
C MET A 409 -0.47 -38.84 -6.12
N ILE A 410 0.60 -39.48 -6.62
CA ILE A 410 1.06 -40.78 -6.12
C ILE A 410 1.63 -40.67 -4.69
N ARG A 411 2.30 -39.56 -4.35
CA ARG A 411 2.82 -39.30 -2.99
C ARG A 411 1.73 -38.92 -1.97
N SER A 412 0.60 -38.35 -2.41
CA SER A 412 -0.52 -37.96 -1.53
C SER A 412 -1.50 -39.10 -1.23
N LEU A 413 -1.41 -40.22 -1.95
CA LEU A 413 -2.21 -41.43 -1.76
C LEU A 413 -1.70 -42.25 -0.55
N ASN A 414 -2.08 -41.81 0.66
CA ASN A 414 -1.98 -42.64 1.86
C ASN A 414 -3.38 -43.13 2.31
N LYS A 415 -3.41 -44.23 3.09
CA LYS A 415 -4.63 -44.92 3.53
C LYS A 415 -5.56 -44.03 4.39
N GLN A 416 -5.03 -43.05 5.11
CA GLN A 416 -5.78 -42.06 5.91
C GLN A 416 -6.41 -40.96 5.04
N ASN A 417 -5.70 -40.47 4.02
CA ASN A 417 -6.24 -39.46 3.07
C ASN A 417 -7.42 -40.01 2.26
N LEU A 418 -7.35 -41.28 1.85
CA LEU A 418 -8.45 -41.99 1.19
C LEU A 418 -9.66 -42.20 2.11
N LYS A 419 -9.45 -42.45 3.42
CA LYS A 419 -10.54 -42.51 4.42
C LYS A 419 -11.20 -41.14 4.63
N LYS A 420 -10.41 -40.06 4.75
CA LYS A 420 -10.90 -38.67 4.86
C LYS A 420 -11.71 -38.25 3.64
N MET A 421 -11.21 -38.52 2.43
CA MET A 421 -11.95 -38.28 1.17
C MET A 421 -13.31 -39.00 1.14
N LYS A 422 -13.35 -40.27 1.56
CA LYS A 422 -14.59 -41.06 1.59
C LYS A 422 -15.58 -40.56 2.64
N TYR A 423 -15.08 -39.97 3.73
CA TYR A 423 -15.86 -39.29 4.76
C TYR A 423 -16.46 -37.97 4.25
N TYR A 424 -15.67 -37.09 3.62
CA TYR A 424 -16.13 -35.80 3.11
C TYR A 424 -17.16 -35.92 1.98
N VAL A 425 -17.01 -36.91 1.10
CA VAL A 425 -17.99 -37.20 0.04
C VAL A 425 -19.34 -37.68 0.60
N LYS A 426 -19.39 -38.15 1.86
CA LYS A 426 -20.61 -38.60 2.53
C LYS A 426 -21.25 -37.54 3.44
N THR A 427 -20.53 -36.50 3.84
CA THR A 427 -20.95 -35.60 4.94
C THR A 427 -21.11 -34.12 4.52
N GLU A 428 -20.57 -33.68 3.39
CA GLU A 428 -20.57 -32.25 2.99
C GLU A 428 -21.21 -31.98 1.62
N SER A 429 -21.61 -30.72 1.38
CA SER A 429 -22.13 -30.25 0.08
C SER A 429 -21.01 -30.07 -0.95
N MET A 430 -21.30 -30.43 -2.21
CA MET A 430 -20.31 -30.54 -3.30
C MET A 430 -19.59 -29.23 -3.64
N ASP A 431 -20.20 -28.08 -3.37
CA ASP A 431 -19.59 -26.77 -3.67
C ASP A 431 -18.43 -26.46 -2.70
N ARG A 432 -18.56 -26.82 -1.41
CA ARG A 432 -17.48 -26.64 -0.41
C ARG A 432 -16.31 -27.60 -0.63
N LEU A 433 -16.59 -28.81 -1.11
CA LEU A 433 -15.56 -29.79 -1.45
C LEU A 433 -14.71 -29.34 -2.64
N ASN A 434 -15.32 -28.76 -3.67
CA ASN A 434 -14.61 -28.20 -4.82
C ASN A 434 -13.74 -27.01 -4.41
N SER A 435 -14.27 -26.06 -3.65
CA SER A 435 -13.49 -24.90 -3.16
C SER A 435 -12.30 -25.32 -2.30
N ARG A 436 -12.42 -26.36 -1.46
CA ARG A 436 -11.29 -26.89 -0.68
C ARG A 436 -10.24 -27.60 -1.52
N ILE A 437 -10.65 -28.31 -2.57
CA ILE A 437 -9.70 -28.97 -3.50
C ILE A 437 -8.98 -27.93 -4.34
N ASP A 438 -9.67 -26.89 -4.79
CA ASP A 438 -9.06 -25.81 -5.56
C ASP A 438 -8.14 -24.96 -4.67
N ASN A 439 -8.54 -24.62 -3.44
CA ASN A 439 -7.67 -23.97 -2.46
C ASN A 439 -6.45 -24.82 -2.09
N TYR A 440 -6.57 -26.15 -1.96
CA TYR A 440 -5.44 -27.04 -1.67
C TYR A 440 -4.45 -27.12 -2.84
N VAL A 441 -4.93 -27.02 -4.08
CA VAL A 441 -4.10 -27.06 -5.29
C VAL A 441 -3.47 -25.69 -5.58
N GLU A 442 -4.19 -24.58 -5.39
CA GLU A 442 -3.64 -23.22 -5.54
C GLU A 442 -2.62 -22.88 -4.45
N LYS A 443 -2.87 -23.29 -3.19
CA LYS A 443 -1.95 -23.14 -2.05
C LYS A 443 -0.60 -23.83 -2.23
N HIS A 444 -0.52 -24.80 -3.16
CA HIS A 444 0.72 -25.52 -3.47
C HIS A 444 1.24 -25.24 -4.89
N ALA A 445 0.60 -24.35 -5.64
CA ALA A 445 1.03 -23.89 -6.96
C ALA A 445 1.78 -22.55 -6.92
N GLN A 446 1.69 -21.79 -5.82
CA GLN A 446 2.57 -20.65 -5.56
C GLN A 446 3.95 -21.18 -5.15
N THR A 447 4.96 -20.89 -5.96
CA THR A 447 6.37 -20.99 -5.55
C THR A 447 6.57 -20.11 -4.33
N THR A 448 6.80 -20.72 -3.17
CA THR A 448 7.30 -20.06 -1.98
C THR A 448 8.60 -19.36 -2.37
N GLU A 449 8.62 -18.03 -2.38
CA GLU A 449 9.88 -17.31 -2.22
C GLU A 449 10.48 -17.83 -0.92
N THR A 450 11.67 -18.40 -1.02
CA THR A 450 12.32 -19.05 0.11
C THR A 450 12.77 -17.93 1.05
N ARG A 451 12.18 -17.90 2.26
CA ARG A 451 12.62 -17.02 3.34
C ARG A 451 14.11 -17.26 3.57
N ASP A 452 14.91 -16.20 3.65
CA ASP A 452 16.32 -16.29 4.04
C ASP A 452 16.41 -16.73 5.50
N LEU A 453 16.37 -18.05 5.72
CA LEU A 453 16.63 -18.66 7.03
C LEU A 453 18.13 -18.81 7.19
N ASN A 454 18.67 -18.19 8.24
CA ASN A 454 20.08 -18.34 8.60
C ASN A 454 20.25 -19.65 9.36
N LEU A 455 20.44 -20.75 8.63
CA LEU A 455 20.72 -22.05 9.24
C LEU A 455 22.22 -22.23 9.41
N MET A 456 22.65 -22.46 10.64
CA MET A 456 24.05 -22.81 10.93
C MET A 456 24.36 -24.21 10.38
N LYS A 457 25.25 -24.29 9.38
CA LYS A 457 25.61 -25.54 8.71
C LYS A 457 26.47 -26.43 9.62
N ASN A 458 26.17 -27.74 9.65
CA ASN A 458 26.85 -28.76 10.47
C ASN A 458 28.23 -29.22 9.93
N VAL A 459 28.96 -28.40 9.17
CA VAL A 459 30.10 -28.93 8.36
C VAL A 459 31.34 -29.25 9.22
N ASP A 460 31.47 -28.69 10.42
CA ASP A 460 32.51 -29.08 11.38
C ASP A 460 32.06 -28.79 12.83
N ALA A 461 31.43 -29.77 13.49
CA ALA A 461 30.93 -29.66 14.88
C ALA A 461 32.06 -29.77 15.92
N THR A 462 33.17 -29.09 15.65
CA THR A 462 34.45 -29.18 16.39
C THR A 462 35.06 -27.83 16.71
N GLU A 463 34.56 -26.73 16.12
CA GLU A 463 35.08 -25.39 16.43
C GLU A 463 34.69 -24.98 17.86
N LYS A 464 35.61 -24.31 18.53
CA LYS A 464 35.39 -23.87 19.91
C LYS A 464 34.36 -22.74 19.97
N ILE A 465 33.34 -22.90 20.81
CA ILE A 465 32.30 -21.88 21.08
C ILE A 465 32.62 -21.24 22.43
N VAL A 466 32.77 -19.92 22.48
CA VAL A 466 33.05 -19.20 23.72
C VAL A 466 31.95 -18.17 23.97
N PHE A 467 31.10 -18.43 24.96
CA PHE A 467 30.13 -17.46 25.43
C PHE A 467 30.81 -16.41 26.32
N GLN A 468 30.19 -15.24 26.51
CA GLN A 468 30.73 -14.23 27.42
C GLN A 468 30.75 -14.76 28.86
N SER A 469 31.87 -14.56 29.57
CA SER A 469 31.99 -14.95 30.98
C SER A 469 30.99 -14.18 31.84
N VAL A 470 30.21 -14.92 32.62
CA VAL A 470 29.30 -14.36 33.62
C VAL A 470 30.13 -13.96 34.85
N ASN A 471 30.51 -12.69 34.95
CA ASN A 471 31.10 -12.16 36.18
C ASN A 471 30.02 -11.99 37.26
N ALA A 472 30.39 -12.12 38.55
CA ALA A 472 29.46 -11.98 39.68
C ALA A 472 28.73 -10.62 39.75
N ASP A 473 29.25 -9.59 39.07
CA ASP A 473 28.68 -8.25 38.97
C ASP A 473 27.71 -8.05 37.78
N ASN A 474 27.59 -9.03 36.86
CA ASN A 474 26.65 -8.96 35.73
C ASN A 474 25.26 -9.48 36.14
N ASN A 475 24.26 -8.61 36.07
CA ASN A 475 22.86 -8.95 36.33
C ASN A 475 22.28 -9.76 35.15
N ILE A 476 22.38 -11.10 35.21
CA ILE A 476 21.86 -12.01 34.18
C ILE A 476 20.35 -11.80 34.04
N LEU A 477 19.88 -11.50 32.83
CA LEU A 477 18.45 -11.31 32.58
C LEU A 477 17.75 -12.64 32.25
N VAL A 478 18.37 -13.48 31.42
CA VAL A 478 17.76 -14.73 30.92
C VAL A 478 18.66 -15.93 31.15
N SER A 479 18.10 -17.01 31.71
CA SER A 479 18.75 -18.33 31.71
C SER A 479 18.15 -19.18 30.59
N ILE A 480 18.95 -19.48 29.56
CA ILE A 480 18.54 -20.34 28.45
C ILE A 480 18.85 -21.79 28.84
N ILE A 481 17.79 -22.58 29.04
CA ILE A 481 17.85 -23.99 29.43
C ILE A 481 17.62 -24.83 28.18
N ILE A 482 18.61 -25.65 27.83
CA ILE A 482 18.60 -26.50 26.63
C ILE A 482 18.60 -27.96 27.09
N PRO A 483 17.45 -28.68 27.02
CA PRO A 483 17.41 -30.11 27.26
C PRO A 483 18.07 -30.88 26.12
N VAL A 484 18.96 -31.80 26.47
CA VAL A 484 19.77 -32.57 25.52
C VAL A 484 19.72 -34.05 25.87
N TYR A 485 19.56 -34.88 24.85
CA TYR A 485 19.78 -36.33 24.92
C TYR A 485 20.37 -36.80 23.58
N ASN A 486 21.70 -36.86 23.52
CA ASN A 486 22.48 -37.04 22.29
C ASN A 486 22.22 -35.94 21.25
N GLN A 487 22.50 -36.23 19.97
CA GLN A 487 22.35 -35.34 18.81
C GLN A 487 23.30 -34.13 18.86
N TRP A 488 24.58 -34.37 19.18
CA TRP A 488 25.62 -33.33 19.29
C TRP A 488 25.60 -32.30 18.16
N GLU A 489 25.47 -32.73 16.89
CA GLU A 489 25.45 -31.80 15.75
C GLU A 489 24.33 -30.75 15.85
N TYR A 490 23.14 -31.13 16.33
CA TYR A 490 22.03 -30.23 16.52
C TYR A 490 22.26 -29.31 17.73
N THR A 491 22.71 -29.86 18.84
CA THR A 491 23.08 -29.07 20.03
C THR A 491 24.13 -28.02 19.69
N TYR A 492 25.17 -28.39 18.93
CA TYR A 492 26.21 -27.48 18.46
C TYR A 492 25.65 -26.39 17.53
N SER A 493 24.82 -26.76 16.55
CA SER A 493 24.17 -25.81 15.63
C SER A 493 23.26 -24.82 16.37
N CYS A 494 22.52 -25.29 17.37
CA CYS A 494 21.69 -24.47 18.25
C CYS A 494 22.55 -23.46 19.02
N LEU A 495 23.60 -23.92 19.72
CA LEU A 495 24.52 -23.04 20.45
C LEU A 495 25.19 -21.99 19.56
N LYS A 496 25.63 -22.38 18.36
CA LYS A 496 26.21 -21.46 17.39
C LYS A 496 25.21 -20.39 16.94
N SER A 497 23.94 -20.77 16.73
CA SER A 497 22.89 -19.80 16.39
C SER A 497 22.60 -18.81 17.52
N ILE A 498 22.62 -19.26 18.77
CA ILE A 498 22.46 -18.38 19.94
C ILE A 498 23.61 -17.37 20.00
N LEU A 499 24.85 -17.83 19.86
CA LEU A 499 26.04 -16.97 19.89
C LEU A 499 26.00 -15.91 18.78
N GLU A 500 25.63 -16.29 17.56
CA GLU A 500 25.60 -15.39 16.41
C GLU A 500 24.47 -14.34 16.50
N HIS A 501 23.29 -14.76 16.96
CA HIS A 501 22.07 -13.94 16.88
C HIS A 501 21.66 -13.26 18.20
N THR A 502 22.48 -13.38 19.26
CA THR A 502 22.19 -12.77 20.56
C THR A 502 23.34 -11.87 21.01
N LYS A 503 23.21 -10.55 20.79
CA LYS A 503 24.29 -9.56 21.04
C LYS A 503 24.01 -8.60 22.20
N ASP A 504 22.76 -8.16 22.38
CA ASP A 504 22.42 -7.03 23.27
C ASP A 504 21.63 -7.46 24.53
N VAL A 505 21.74 -8.73 24.92
CA VAL A 505 21.03 -9.29 26.06
C VAL A 505 22.01 -10.02 26.97
N SER A 506 21.93 -9.80 28.28
CA SER A 506 22.68 -10.61 29.25
C SER A 506 21.98 -11.94 29.50
N TYR A 507 22.60 -13.03 29.07
CA TYR A 507 22.09 -14.38 29.24
C TYR A 507 23.15 -15.36 29.73
N GLU A 508 22.72 -16.48 30.30
CA GLU A 508 23.54 -17.66 30.56
C GLU A 508 22.94 -18.88 29.85
N ILE A 509 23.78 -19.89 29.59
CA ILE A 509 23.35 -21.14 28.99
C ILE A 509 23.50 -22.28 30.00
N ILE A 510 22.43 -23.04 30.15
CA ILE A 510 22.34 -24.23 30.99
C ILE A 510 21.99 -25.41 30.09
N ILE A 511 22.92 -26.35 29.98
CA ILE A 511 22.72 -27.62 29.27
C ILE A 511 22.16 -28.62 30.27
N ALA A 512 20.92 -29.04 30.05
CA ALA A 512 20.25 -30.07 30.84
C ALA A 512 20.48 -31.42 30.13
N ASP A 513 21.51 -32.14 30.51
CA ASP A 513 21.97 -33.36 29.83
C ASP A 513 21.36 -34.62 30.47
N ASP A 514 20.43 -35.26 29.75
CA ASP A 514 19.65 -36.43 30.21
C ASP A 514 20.38 -37.76 29.96
N VAL A 515 21.66 -37.82 30.36
CA VAL A 515 22.57 -38.96 30.18
C VAL A 515 22.93 -39.23 28.73
N SER A 516 23.39 -38.19 28.00
CA SER A 516 23.91 -38.36 26.63
C SER A 516 25.12 -39.30 26.57
N THR A 517 25.28 -39.97 25.44
CA THR A 517 26.34 -40.97 25.16
C THR A 517 27.18 -40.64 23.93
N ASP A 518 26.81 -39.60 23.19
CA ASP A 518 27.60 -39.05 22.08
C ASP A 518 28.56 -37.95 22.56
N GLU A 519 29.10 -37.17 21.62
CA GLU A 519 30.05 -36.07 21.91
C GLU A 519 29.51 -35.00 22.88
N THR A 520 28.21 -34.96 23.14
CA THR A 520 27.64 -34.12 24.21
C THR A 520 28.30 -34.42 25.57
N GLN A 521 28.81 -35.63 25.78
CA GLN A 521 29.55 -35.98 27.00
C GLN A 521 30.76 -35.07 27.23
N ASN A 522 31.40 -34.62 26.15
CA ASN A 522 32.61 -33.81 26.11
C ASN A 522 32.31 -32.34 25.79
N ILE A 523 31.06 -31.87 25.97
CA ILE A 523 30.64 -30.51 25.59
C ILE A 523 31.53 -29.40 26.19
N ASN A 524 32.05 -29.57 27.41
CA ASN A 524 32.93 -28.60 28.06
C ASN A 524 34.30 -28.45 27.38
N ASP A 525 34.72 -29.41 26.56
CA ASP A 525 35.97 -29.33 25.80
C ASP A 525 35.83 -28.40 24.58
N ILE A 526 34.59 -28.22 24.11
CA ILE A 526 34.27 -27.47 22.88
C ILE A 526 33.57 -26.15 23.21
N VAL A 527 32.78 -26.09 24.28
CA VAL A 527 31.96 -24.92 24.65
C VAL A 527 32.36 -24.38 26.01
N GLU A 528 32.81 -23.12 26.05
CA GLU A 528 33.21 -22.43 27.28
C GLU A 528 32.11 -21.51 27.81
N ASN A 529 32.17 -21.24 29.12
CA ASN A 529 31.27 -20.34 29.86
C ASN A 529 29.79 -20.77 29.84
N ILE A 530 29.56 -22.08 29.93
CA ILE A 530 28.23 -22.70 30.07
C ILE A 530 28.12 -23.46 31.39
N THR A 531 26.90 -23.73 31.85
CA THR A 531 26.63 -24.63 32.98
C THR A 531 26.08 -25.95 32.44
N VAL A 532 26.69 -27.08 32.78
CA VAL A 532 26.21 -28.41 32.38
C VAL A 532 25.65 -29.13 33.61
N VAL A 533 24.35 -29.42 33.58
CA VAL A 533 23.64 -30.20 34.60
C VAL A 533 23.38 -31.58 33.99
N ARG A 534 24.19 -32.56 34.37
CA ARG A 534 24.08 -33.94 33.88
C ARG A 534 23.39 -34.82 34.91
N ASP A 535 22.33 -35.49 34.49
CA ASP A 535 21.61 -36.44 35.33
C ASP A 535 22.31 -37.81 35.40
N GLU A 536 21.97 -38.61 36.41
CA GLU A 536 22.48 -39.99 36.57
C GLU A 536 21.61 -41.03 35.85
N VAL A 537 20.34 -40.70 35.60
CA VAL A 537 19.34 -41.56 34.97
C VAL A 537 18.57 -40.75 33.94
N ASN A 538 18.12 -41.38 32.86
CA ASN A 538 17.27 -40.71 31.88
C ASN A 538 15.89 -40.43 32.52
N ARG A 539 15.61 -39.16 32.81
CA ARG A 539 14.37 -38.69 33.47
C ARG A 539 13.32 -38.19 32.46
N GLY A 540 13.71 -37.98 31.21
CA GLY A 540 12.87 -37.40 30.18
C GLY A 540 12.79 -35.87 30.26
N PHE A 541 12.25 -35.26 29.19
CA PHE A 541 12.24 -33.81 28.95
C PHE A 541 11.79 -33.00 30.16
N LEU A 542 10.62 -33.34 30.72
CA LEU A 542 9.96 -32.57 31.76
C LEU A 542 10.81 -32.47 33.03
N LEU A 543 11.23 -33.63 33.56
CA LEU A 543 11.98 -33.71 34.81
C LEU A 543 13.40 -33.16 34.67
N ASN A 544 14.01 -33.34 33.50
CA ASN A 544 15.32 -32.77 33.19
C ASN A 544 15.28 -31.23 33.16
N CYS A 545 14.26 -30.64 32.53
CA CYS A 545 14.03 -29.19 32.56
C CYS A 545 13.80 -28.67 33.99
N ASN A 546 12.98 -29.37 34.79
CA ASN A 546 12.73 -29.00 36.19
C ASN A 546 14.02 -29.03 37.02
N ASN A 547 14.85 -30.07 36.88
CA ASN A 547 16.13 -30.19 37.57
C ASN A 547 17.09 -29.05 37.18
N ALA A 548 17.31 -28.83 35.87
CA ALA A 548 18.21 -27.80 35.38
C ALA A 548 17.76 -26.37 35.76
N SER A 549 16.46 -26.12 35.86
CA SER A 549 15.93 -24.80 36.25
C SER A 549 16.37 -24.34 37.64
N GLN A 550 16.76 -25.26 38.53
CA GLN A 550 17.24 -24.92 39.88
C GLN A 550 18.60 -24.21 39.88
N TYR A 551 19.36 -24.36 38.78
CA TYR A 551 20.67 -23.74 38.61
C TYR A 551 20.59 -22.37 37.92
N ALA A 552 19.41 -21.97 37.45
CA ALA A 552 19.16 -20.73 36.74
C ALA A 552 19.19 -19.50 37.65
N LYS A 553 19.92 -18.47 37.22
CA LYS A 553 20.12 -17.20 37.94
C LYS A 553 19.37 -16.02 37.31
N GLY A 554 18.92 -16.17 36.06
CA GLY A 554 18.22 -15.13 35.31
C GLY A 554 16.87 -14.75 35.91
N LYS A 555 16.44 -13.50 35.67
CA LYS A 555 15.08 -13.03 35.98
C LYS A 555 14.02 -13.83 35.20
N TYR A 556 14.37 -14.30 34.01
CA TYR A 556 13.54 -15.11 33.13
C TYR A 556 14.19 -16.46 32.82
N LEU A 557 13.36 -17.48 32.67
CA LEU A 557 13.78 -18.79 32.18
C LEU A 557 13.31 -18.92 30.73
N PHE A 558 14.23 -19.33 29.85
CA PHE A 558 13.92 -19.65 28.46
C PHE A 558 14.20 -21.13 28.20
N PHE A 559 13.18 -21.91 27.86
CA PHE A 559 13.35 -23.30 27.44
C PHE A 559 13.46 -23.38 25.92
N LEU A 560 14.57 -23.92 25.43
CA LEU A 560 14.89 -24.03 24.02
C LEU A 560 15.31 -25.47 23.68
N ASN A 561 14.62 -26.14 22.76
CA ASN A 561 15.04 -27.47 22.34
C ASN A 561 16.40 -27.44 21.63
N ASN A 562 17.18 -28.52 21.77
CA ASN A 562 18.49 -28.62 21.13
C ASN A 562 18.42 -28.76 19.59
N ASP A 563 17.31 -29.23 19.04
CA ASP A 563 17.05 -29.33 17.59
C ASP A 563 16.41 -28.05 17.02
N THR A 564 16.94 -26.89 17.41
CA THR A 564 16.48 -25.57 16.96
C THR A 564 17.59 -24.69 16.42
N ASN A 565 17.22 -23.67 15.65
CA ASN A 565 18.10 -22.61 15.19
C ASN A 565 17.38 -21.26 15.35
N VAL A 566 17.88 -20.41 16.24
CA VAL A 566 17.27 -19.10 16.51
C VAL A 566 17.60 -18.11 15.38
N GLN A 567 16.73 -17.14 15.11
CA GLN A 567 16.94 -16.11 14.08
C GLN A 567 17.28 -14.75 14.71
N PRO A 568 17.75 -13.74 13.94
CA PRO A 568 17.99 -12.40 14.48
C PRO A 568 16.81 -11.84 15.28
N GLU A 569 17.10 -11.05 16.33
CA GLU A 569 16.12 -10.39 17.22
C GLU A 569 15.20 -11.32 18.03
N TRP A 570 15.44 -12.64 18.00
CA TRP A 570 14.55 -13.61 18.64
C TRP A 570 14.36 -13.37 20.15
N LEU A 571 15.45 -13.12 20.88
CA LEU A 571 15.39 -12.98 22.35
C LEU A 571 14.97 -11.57 22.78
N THR A 572 15.54 -10.54 22.17
CA THR A 572 15.23 -9.13 22.48
C THR A 572 13.73 -8.86 22.30
N SER A 573 13.13 -9.31 21.21
CA SER A 573 11.69 -9.10 20.96
C SER A 573 10.77 -9.79 21.97
N LEU A 574 11.21 -10.89 22.59
CA LEU A 574 10.48 -11.55 23.67
C LEU A 574 10.63 -10.80 25.00
N LEU A 575 11.86 -10.32 25.28
CA LEU A 575 12.16 -9.53 26.46
C LEU A 575 11.39 -8.22 26.48
N ASP A 576 11.33 -7.51 25.35
CA ASP A 576 10.56 -6.27 25.23
C ASP A 576 9.09 -6.47 25.62
N VAL A 577 8.48 -7.59 25.23
CA VAL A 577 7.08 -7.88 25.57
C VAL A 577 6.92 -8.17 27.06
N ILE A 578 7.77 -9.04 27.62
CA ILE A 578 7.62 -9.45 29.02
C ILE A 578 8.05 -8.36 30.00
N GLU A 579 8.98 -7.46 29.65
CA GLU A 579 9.35 -6.33 30.51
C GLU A 579 8.31 -5.21 30.45
N ASN A 580 7.77 -4.91 29.27
CA ASN A 580 6.84 -3.78 29.08
C ASN A 580 5.41 -4.06 29.58
N ASP A 581 4.96 -5.32 29.65
CA ASP A 581 3.66 -5.70 30.24
C ASP A 581 3.84 -6.66 31.42
N SER A 582 3.68 -6.14 32.63
CA SER A 582 3.76 -6.92 33.87
C SER A 582 2.70 -8.03 33.96
N ASN A 583 1.62 -7.94 33.18
CA ASN A 583 0.60 -8.99 33.11
C ASN A 583 0.98 -10.15 32.20
N VAL A 584 2.04 -10.04 31.40
CA VAL A 584 2.57 -11.17 30.63
C VAL A 584 3.40 -12.05 31.54
N GLY A 585 2.97 -13.30 31.72
CA GLY A 585 3.67 -14.30 32.54
C GLY A 585 4.55 -15.22 31.70
N MET A 586 4.12 -15.49 30.46
CA MET A 586 4.81 -16.38 29.53
C MET A 586 4.70 -15.83 28.10
N VAL A 587 5.80 -15.89 27.34
CA VAL A 587 5.86 -15.45 25.94
C VAL A 587 6.64 -16.46 25.09
N GLY A 588 6.21 -16.65 23.85
CA GLY A 588 6.75 -17.67 22.97
C GLY A 588 7.11 -17.20 21.57
N SER A 589 8.03 -17.92 20.93
CA SER A 589 8.45 -17.67 19.56
C SER A 589 7.50 -18.29 18.54
N LYS A 590 7.46 -17.72 17.33
CA LYS A 590 6.87 -18.34 16.15
C LYS A 590 7.82 -19.41 15.62
N LEU A 591 7.33 -20.63 15.46
CA LEU A 591 8.13 -21.76 14.98
C LEU A 591 7.95 -21.99 13.48
N VAL A 592 9.05 -22.22 12.78
CA VAL A 592 9.06 -22.58 11.35
C VAL A 592 9.87 -23.85 11.11
N TYR A 593 9.52 -24.59 10.06
CA TYR A 593 10.33 -25.71 9.61
C TYR A 593 11.58 -25.21 8.86
N PRO A 594 12.63 -26.05 8.75
CA PRO A 594 13.83 -25.72 7.98
C PRO A 594 13.56 -25.44 6.49
N ASP A 595 12.44 -25.91 5.95
CA ASP A 595 12.00 -25.65 4.58
C ASP A 595 11.22 -24.34 4.41
N GLY A 596 11.13 -23.53 5.47
CA GLY A 596 10.47 -22.22 5.47
C GLY A 596 8.96 -22.26 5.75
N ARG A 597 8.32 -23.43 5.88
CA ARG A 597 6.88 -23.50 6.17
C ARG A 597 6.58 -23.22 7.64
N GLN A 598 5.40 -22.67 7.91
CA GLN A 598 4.93 -22.43 9.27
C GLN A 598 4.78 -23.76 10.03
N GLN A 599 5.37 -23.84 11.21
CA GLN A 599 5.19 -24.98 12.11
C GLN A 599 4.13 -24.66 13.17
N GLU A 600 4.29 -23.53 13.86
CA GLU A 600 3.38 -23.08 14.90
C GLU A 600 3.43 -21.56 15.08
N ALA A 601 2.26 -20.92 15.03
CA ALA A 601 2.07 -19.52 15.39
C ALA A 601 1.14 -19.46 16.62
N GLY A 602 1.59 -20.07 17.71
CA GLY A 602 0.82 -20.32 18.92
C GLY A 602 -0.12 -21.52 18.81
N GLY A 603 -0.56 -22.00 19.96
CA GLY A 603 -1.42 -23.15 20.10
C GLY A 603 -2.88 -22.79 20.39
N ILE A 604 -3.81 -23.60 19.85
CA ILE A 604 -5.23 -23.57 20.20
C ILE A 604 -5.56 -24.88 20.92
N ILE A 605 -6.22 -24.78 22.07
CA ILE A 605 -6.82 -25.93 22.77
C ILE A 605 -8.33 -25.89 22.59
N TRP A 606 -8.92 -27.03 22.27
CA TRP A 606 -10.35 -27.19 22.11
C TRP A 606 -10.98 -27.75 23.39
N ASN A 607 -12.31 -27.64 23.50
CA ASN A 607 -13.03 -28.08 24.69
C ASN A 607 -12.89 -29.59 25.00
N ASP A 608 -12.53 -30.40 24.01
CA ASP A 608 -12.25 -31.83 24.15
C ASP A 608 -10.77 -32.10 24.52
N ALA A 609 -10.02 -31.07 24.91
CA ALA A 609 -8.57 -31.08 25.18
C ALA A 609 -7.69 -31.39 23.96
N SER A 610 -8.21 -31.41 22.72
CA SER A 610 -7.34 -31.55 21.56
C SER A 610 -6.58 -30.24 21.29
N GLY A 611 -5.31 -30.35 20.91
CA GLY A 611 -4.45 -29.20 20.60
C GLY A 611 -4.18 -29.06 19.11
N TRP A 612 -4.16 -27.82 18.62
CA TRP A 612 -3.70 -27.46 17.28
C TRP A 612 -2.49 -26.54 17.37
N ASN A 613 -1.45 -26.86 16.60
CA ASN A 613 -0.35 -25.94 16.31
C ASN A 613 -0.86 -25.04 15.17
N TYR A 614 -1.25 -23.81 15.50
CA TYR A 614 -1.95 -22.95 14.55
C TYR A 614 -1.03 -22.57 13.38
N GLY A 615 -1.56 -22.67 12.17
CA GLY A 615 -0.80 -22.40 10.94
C GLY A 615 0.11 -23.53 10.47
N ARG A 616 0.09 -24.72 11.08
CA ARG A 616 0.96 -25.84 10.67
C ARG A 616 0.88 -26.14 9.16
N LEU A 617 2.05 -26.20 8.52
CA LEU A 617 2.27 -26.38 7.06
C LEU A 617 1.69 -25.26 6.18
N ASP A 618 1.36 -24.11 6.76
CA ASP A 618 0.92 -22.93 6.01
C ASP A 618 2.09 -22.01 5.67
N ASP A 619 1.77 -20.95 4.93
CA ASP A 619 2.67 -19.81 4.70
C ASP A 619 2.83 -19.00 6.00
N PRO A 620 4.05 -18.84 6.53
CA PRO A 620 4.30 -18.12 7.79
C PRO A 620 4.16 -16.59 7.69
N ASP A 621 4.04 -16.03 6.49
CA ASP A 621 4.01 -14.58 6.27
C ASP A 621 2.60 -14.00 6.16
N LYS A 622 1.57 -14.85 6.29
CA LYS A 622 0.18 -14.40 6.31
C LYS A 622 -0.15 -13.48 7.49
N PRO A 623 -1.02 -12.47 7.30
CA PRO A 623 -1.45 -11.54 8.34
C PRO A 623 -1.82 -12.20 9.67
N GLU A 624 -2.61 -13.28 9.62
CA GLU A 624 -3.14 -13.94 10.80
C GLU A 624 -2.08 -14.55 11.74
N TYR A 625 -0.84 -14.70 11.27
CA TYR A 625 0.27 -15.25 12.06
C TYR A 625 1.22 -14.18 12.60
N ASN A 626 1.15 -12.93 12.11
CA ASN A 626 2.22 -11.95 12.24
C ASN A 626 1.91 -10.74 13.14
N TYR A 627 0.96 -10.84 14.07
CA TYR A 627 0.73 -9.82 15.10
C TYR A 627 0.84 -10.42 16.52
N LEU A 628 1.24 -9.57 17.47
CA LEU A 628 1.36 -9.91 18.89
C LEU A 628 -0.02 -10.27 19.45
N ARG A 629 -0.17 -11.45 20.07
CA ARG A 629 -1.48 -11.91 20.55
C ARG A 629 -1.41 -12.89 21.70
N GLU A 630 -2.48 -12.93 22.48
CA GLU A 630 -2.70 -13.98 23.46
C GLU A 630 -3.01 -15.32 22.78
N VAL A 631 -2.53 -16.42 23.33
CA VAL A 631 -2.75 -17.78 22.81
C VAL A 631 -3.04 -18.75 23.95
N ASP A 632 -3.55 -19.94 23.63
CA ASP A 632 -3.89 -20.92 24.69
C ASP A 632 -2.65 -21.54 25.31
N TYR A 633 -1.64 -21.81 24.49
CA TYR A 633 -0.32 -22.31 24.86
C TYR A 633 0.72 -21.98 23.79
N ILE A 634 1.99 -22.15 24.14
CA ILE A 634 3.13 -22.16 23.22
C ILE A 634 3.85 -23.50 23.41
N SER A 635 4.27 -24.14 22.32
CA SER A 635 5.09 -25.36 22.39
C SER A 635 6.37 -25.16 23.20
N GLY A 636 6.71 -26.14 24.05
CA GLY A 636 7.93 -26.16 24.88
C GLY A 636 9.27 -26.11 24.12
N ALA A 637 9.24 -26.02 22.79
CA ALA A 637 10.42 -25.90 21.94
C ALA A 637 11.11 -24.52 22.02
N ALA A 638 10.37 -23.45 22.32
CA ALA A 638 10.90 -22.09 22.42
C ALA A 638 9.96 -21.18 23.25
N ILE A 639 10.07 -21.25 24.58
CA ILE A 639 9.21 -20.51 25.53
C ILE A 639 10.02 -19.77 26.59
N MET A 640 9.58 -18.55 26.92
CA MET A 640 10.10 -17.76 28.02
C MET A 640 9.04 -17.55 29.11
N ILE A 641 9.43 -17.70 30.37
CA ILE A 641 8.57 -17.50 31.54
C ILE A 641 9.29 -16.70 32.62
N ARG A 642 8.55 -15.91 33.41
CA ARG A 642 9.10 -15.27 34.61
C ARG A 642 9.57 -16.32 35.61
N LYS A 643 10.81 -16.22 36.10
CA LYS A 643 11.33 -17.14 37.12
C LYS A 643 10.46 -17.13 38.39
N SER A 644 9.95 -15.96 38.79
CA SER A 644 9.03 -15.87 39.94
C SER A 644 7.74 -16.67 39.77
N ILE A 645 7.21 -16.76 38.55
CA ILE A 645 6.01 -17.56 38.25
C ILE A 645 6.38 -19.04 38.19
N TRP A 646 7.50 -19.38 37.55
CA TRP A 646 8.02 -20.75 37.52
C TRP A 646 8.22 -21.32 38.93
N ASP A 647 8.90 -20.57 39.80
CA ASP A 647 9.16 -20.94 41.19
C ASP A 647 7.86 -21.10 41.99
N GLN A 648 6.85 -20.25 41.73
CA GLN A 648 5.53 -20.34 42.36
C GLN A 648 4.75 -21.60 41.92
N LEU A 649 4.89 -22.00 40.65
CA LEU A 649 4.21 -23.16 40.09
C LEU A 649 4.92 -24.48 40.44
N GLY A 650 6.21 -24.44 40.75
CA GLY A 650 7.03 -25.63 41.02
C GLY A 650 7.55 -26.32 39.75
N GLY A 651 7.59 -25.59 38.63
CA GLY A 651 8.01 -26.10 37.32
C GLY A 651 6.92 -26.81 36.54
N PHE A 652 7.32 -27.66 35.58
CA PHE A 652 6.37 -28.49 34.83
C PHE A 652 5.73 -29.55 35.72
N ASP A 653 4.45 -29.83 35.47
CA ASP A 653 3.65 -30.76 36.28
C ASP A 653 3.99 -32.22 35.98
N GLU A 654 4.48 -32.94 37.00
CA GLU A 654 4.95 -34.32 36.89
C GLU A 654 3.86 -35.32 36.48
N ARG A 655 2.57 -34.94 36.50
CA ARG A 655 1.47 -35.77 35.93
C ARG A 655 1.70 -36.14 34.47
N TYR A 656 2.45 -35.32 33.73
CA TYR A 656 2.66 -35.47 32.29
C TYR A 656 3.97 -36.19 31.93
N VAL A 657 4.71 -36.73 32.91
CA VAL A 657 5.92 -37.53 32.64
C VAL A 657 5.61 -38.71 31.69
N PRO A 658 6.45 -38.96 30.67
CA PRO A 658 7.73 -38.29 30.38
C PRO A 658 7.65 -37.04 29.48
N ALA A 659 6.56 -36.82 28.73
CA ALA A 659 6.38 -35.68 27.81
C ALA A 659 4.92 -35.55 27.31
N TYR A 660 4.65 -34.43 26.63
CA TYR A 660 3.37 -33.97 26.07
C TYR A 660 2.33 -33.50 27.10
N PHE A 661 1.73 -32.34 26.83
CA PHE A 661 0.82 -31.54 27.67
C PHE A 661 1.46 -30.79 28.84
N GLU A 662 2.74 -30.94 29.10
CA GLU A 662 3.51 -30.20 30.10
C GLU A 662 3.57 -28.70 29.82
N ASP A 663 3.79 -28.32 28.56
CA ASP A 663 3.83 -26.94 28.08
C ASP A 663 2.43 -26.30 28.06
N THR A 664 1.44 -27.09 27.63
CA THR A 664 0.04 -26.73 27.60
C THR A 664 -0.48 -26.51 29.01
N ASP A 665 -0.16 -27.40 29.95
CA ASP A 665 -0.53 -27.29 31.35
C ASP A 665 0.11 -26.08 32.02
N LEU A 666 1.41 -25.85 31.79
CA LEU A 666 2.09 -24.65 32.27
C LEU A 666 1.39 -23.37 31.79
N ALA A 667 0.99 -23.31 30.52
CA ALA A 667 0.23 -22.18 29.97
C ALA A 667 -1.10 -21.94 30.69
N PHE A 668 -1.83 -23.02 31.00
CA PHE A 668 -3.10 -22.95 31.73
C PHE A 668 -2.88 -22.52 33.19
N GLU A 669 -1.83 -23.01 33.86
CA GLU A 669 -1.47 -22.59 35.21
C GLU A 669 -1.07 -21.11 35.28
N VAL A 670 -0.26 -20.63 34.34
CA VAL A 670 0.10 -19.20 34.22
C VAL A 670 -1.17 -18.35 34.08
N ARG A 671 -2.13 -18.78 33.24
CA ARG A 671 -3.43 -18.10 33.10
C ARG A 671 -4.29 -18.19 34.35
N ARG A 672 -4.27 -19.31 35.07
CA ARG A 672 -4.99 -19.47 36.34
C ARG A 672 -4.49 -18.49 37.41
N LEU A 673 -3.20 -18.13 37.37
CA LEU A 673 -2.62 -17.09 38.22
C LEU A 673 -2.97 -15.65 37.78
N GLY A 674 -3.71 -15.47 36.69
CA GLY A 674 -4.16 -14.17 36.17
C GLY A 674 -3.21 -13.52 35.16
N TYR A 675 -2.16 -14.24 34.72
CA TYR A 675 -1.21 -13.74 33.74
C TYR A 675 -1.57 -14.14 32.30
N LYS A 676 -1.10 -13.35 31.33
CA LYS A 676 -1.24 -13.61 29.90
C LYS A 676 -0.17 -14.58 29.41
N VAL A 677 -0.53 -15.35 28.39
CA VAL A 677 0.37 -16.18 27.57
C VAL A 677 0.34 -15.61 26.16
N VAL A 678 1.49 -15.18 25.64
CA VAL A 678 1.57 -14.36 24.42
C VAL A 678 2.49 -15.00 23.37
N LEU A 679 2.08 -14.94 22.10
CA LEU A 679 2.96 -15.21 20.96
C LEU A 679 3.59 -13.91 20.47
N GLN A 680 4.92 -13.88 20.36
CA GLN A 680 5.69 -12.81 19.71
C GLN A 680 6.18 -13.27 18.34
N PRO A 681 5.51 -12.87 17.23
CA PRO A 681 5.86 -13.34 15.90
C PRO A 681 7.17 -12.77 15.31
N LYS A 682 7.73 -11.68 15.88
CA LYS A 682 9.09 -11.22 15.55
C LYS A 682 10.15 -12.23 15.98
N SER A 683 9.90 -12.94 17.08
CA SER A 683 10.77 -14.00 17.54
C SER A 683 10.54 -15.24 16.69
N VAL A 684 11.45 -15.53 15.77
CA VAL A 684 11.37 -16.69 14.88
C VAL A 684 12.43 -17.72 15.28
N VAL A 685 12.00 -18.96 15.45
CA VAL A 685 12.89 -20.10 15.71
C VAL A 685 12.60 -21.19 14.69
N VAL A 686 13.66 -21.67 14.03
CA VAL A 686 13.58 -22.85 13.17
C VAL A 686 13.67 -24.09 14.05
N HIS A 687 12.78 -25.06 13.86
CA HIS A 687 12.78 -26.29 14.65
C HIS A 687 12.69 -27.52 13.73
N PHE A 688 13.63 -28.46 13.90
CA PHE A 688 13.88 -29.57 12.97
C PHE A 688 12.97 -30.81 13.19
N GLU A 689 11.89 -30.68 13.99
CA GLU A 689 10.88 -31.69 14.40
C GLU A 689 11.01 -33.12 13.83
N GLY A 690 11.17 -34.11 14.72
CA GLY A 690 11.12 -35.54 14.39
C GLY A 690 12.45 -36.27 14.53
N ILE A 691 13.51 -35.56 14.92
CA ILE A 691 14.87 -36.08 15.12
C ILE A 691 15.04 -36.68 16.51
N SER A 692 14.41 -36.07 17.52
CA SER A 692 14.50 -36.51 18.91
C SER A 692 13.48 -37.61 19.30
N HIS A 693 12.36 -37.78 18.58
CA HIS A 693 11.21 -38.58 19.09
C HIS A 693 10.44 -39.49 18.11
N GLY A 694 10.87 -39.66 16.85
CA GLY A 694 10.23 -40.60 15.91
C GLY A 694 8.80 -40.23 15.46
N THR A 695 8.28 -40.93 14.45
CA THR A 695 7.03 -40.57 13.73
C THR A 695 5.84 -41.51 13.97
N ASP A 696 6.01 -42.57 14.76
CA ASP A 696 4.95 -43.55 15.03
C ASP A 696 4.10 -43.12 16.25
N THR A 697 2.78 -43.26 16.15
CA THR A 697 1.80 -42.98 17.23
C THR A 697 1.31 -44.27 17.90
N SER A 698 1.73 -45.44 17.39
CA SER A 698 1.37 -46.75 17.92
C SER A 698 2.42 -47.36 18.87
N SER A 699 3.60 -46.72 18.98
CA SER A 699 4.67 -47.05 19.94
C SER A 699 5.55 -45.82 20.21
N GLY A 700 6.22 -45.74 21.36
CA GLY A 700 7.14 -44.65 21.72
C GLY A 700 6.51 -43.47 22.48
N ILE A 701 7.30 -42.40 22.71
CA ILE A 701 6.94 -41.24 23.56
C ILE A 701 5.64 -40.53 23.09
N LYS A 702 5.29 -40.56 21.80
CA LYS A 702 4.03 -40.01 21.27
C LYS A 702 2.75 -40.72 21.75
N SER A 703 2.83 -41.96 22.23
CA SER A 703 1.68 -42.65 22.85
C SER A 703 1.17 -41.92 24.10
N TYR A 704 2.06 -41.21 24.82
CA TYR A 704 1.69 -40.42 25.99
C TYR A 704 0.80 -39.22 25.63
N GLN A 705 0.76 -38.76 24.37
CA GLN A 705 -0.19 -37.70 23.97
C GLN A 705 -1.64 -38.08 24.25
N VAL A 706 -2.03 -39.34 24.05
CA VAL A 706 -3.41 -39.78 24.28
C VAL A 706 -3.70 -39.87 25.77
N VAL A 707 -2.80 -40.50 26.53
CA VAL A 707 -2.95 -40.68 27.98
C VAL A 707 -2.92 -39.33 28.72
N ASN A 708 -1.99 -38.45 28.36
CA ASN A 708 -1.83 -37.14 28.96
C ASN A 708 -2.93 -36.17 28.54
N LYS A 709 -3.53 -36.34 27.35
CA LYS A 709 -4.75 -35.62 26.98
C LYS A 709 -5.89 -35.89 27.96
N GLU A 710 -6.09 -37.15 28.35
CA GLU A 710 -7.12 -37.53 29.33
C GLU A 710 -6.84 -36.89 30.70
N LYS A 711 -5.59 -37.00 31.19
CA LYS A 711 -5.18 -36.34 32.45
C LYS A 711 -5.38 -34.82 32.42
N PHE A 712 -5.06 -34.18 31.29
CA PHE A 712 -5.25 -32.76 31.09
C PHE A 712 -6.73 -32.38 31.07
N HIS A 713 -7.56 -33.15 30.34
CA HIS A 713 -9.00 -32.98 30.35
C HIS A 713 -9.58 -33.14 31.76
N ASP A 714 -9.10 -34.10 32.55
CA ASP A 714 -9.58 -34.30 33.92
C ASP A 714 -9.20 -33.14 34.84
N LYS A 715 -8.00 -32.56 34.68
CA LYS A 715 -7.55 -31.38 35.42
C LYS A 715 -8.33 -30.12 35.03
N TRP A 716 -8.51 -29.87 33.74
CA TRP A 716 -9.01 -28.59 33.19
C TRP A 716 -10.42 -28.66 32.60
N GLY A 717 -11.14 -29.76 32.76
CA GLY A 717 -12.41 -30.01 32.07
C GLY A 717 -13.47 -28.91 32.26
N LEU A 718 -13.48 -28.24 33.42
CA LEU A 718 -14.36 -27.09 33.66
C LEU A 718 -13.93 -25.85 32.86
N GLU A 719 -12.63 -25.53 32.87
CA GLU A 719 -12.03 -24.42 32.09
C GLU A 719 -12.28 -24.62 30.59
N LEU A 720 -11.99 -25.83 30.09
CA LEU A 720 -12.19 -26.22 28.70
C LEU A 720 -13.64 -26.06 28.24
N LYS A 721 -14.60 -26.54 29.04
CA LYS A 721 -16.04 -26.40 28.73
C LYS A 721 -16.51 -24.96 28.79
N THR A 722 -15.96 -24.17 29.71
CA THR A 722 -16.42 -22.80 29.94
C THR A 722 -15.88 -21.85 28.88
N PHE A 723 -14.58 -21.92 28.59
CA PHE A 723 -13.87 -20.90 27.82
C PHE A 723 -13.43 -21.32 26.42
N HIS A 724 -13.37 -22.62 26.10
CA HIS A 724 -12.91 -23.10 24.78
C HIS A 724 -14.08 -23.55 23.87
N TYR A 725 -13.87 -23.48 22.56
CA TYR A 725 -14.86 -23.90 21.55
C TYR A 725 -14.76 -25.41 21.25
N ASN A 726 -15.78 -25.95 20.58
CA ASN A 726 -15.64 -27.26 19.95
C ASN A 726 -14.54 -27.21 18.88
N ASN A 727 -13.91 -28.36 18.64
CA ASN A 727 -12.82 -28.47 17.69
C ASN A 727 -13.21 -27.93 16.30
N ALA A 728 -12.35 -27.05 15.76
CA ALA A 728 -12.47 -26.40 14.46
C ALA A 728 -13.65 -25.42 14.29
N GLU A 729 -14.39 -25.12 15.35
CA GLU A 729 -15.43 -24.09 15.33
C GLU A 729 -14.85 -22.73 15.78
N ASN A 730 -15.32 -21.65 15.18
CA ASN A 730 -14.94 -20.27 15.54
C ASN A 730 -13.41 -20.03 15.62
N VAL A 731 -12.65 -20.66 14.71
CA VAL A 731 -11.17 -20.56 14.65
C VAL A 731 -10.70 -19.09 14.67
N PHE A 732 -11.47 -18.20 14.04
CA PHE A 732 -11.21 -16.75 14.02
C PHE A 732 -11.10 -16.11 15.42
N LEU A 733 -11.92 -16.57 16.38
CA LEU A 733 -11.92 -16.09 17.77
C LEU A 733 -11.04 -16.95 18.68
N ALA A 734 -10.86 -18.23 18.34
CA ALA A 734 -10.07 -19.16 19.14
C ALA A 734 -8.56 -18.87 19.06
N ARG A 735 -8.05 -18.50 17.86
CA ARG A 735 -6.61 -18.34 17.58
C ARG A 735 -5.88 -17.25 18.38
N ASP A 736 -6.63 -16.31 18.94
CA ASP A 736 -6.12 -15.12 19.63
C ASP A 736 -6.86 -14.84 20.94
N ARG A 737 -7.61 -15.85 21.45
CA ARG A 737 -8.43 -15.79 22.67
C ARG A 737 -9.41 -14.59 22.70
N SER A 738 -9.96 -14.21 21.55
CA SER A 738 -10.86 -13.04 21.43
C SER A 738 -12.33 -13.34 21.67
N ARG A 739 -12.71 -14.50 22.20
CA ARG A 739 -14.11 -14.89 22.46
C ARG A 739 -14.93 -13.84 23.20
N ASN A 740 -14.31 -13.17 24.17
CA ASN A 740 -14.96 -12.15 25.00
C ASN A 740 -14.53 -10.72 24.62
N LYS A 741 -13.78 -10.55 23.53
CA LYS A 741 -13.33 -9.25 23.03
C LYS A 741 -14.28 -8.78 21.94
N LYS A 742 -14.61 -7.49 21.96
CA LYS A 742 -15.29 -6.83 20.84
C LYS A 742 -14.29 -6.69 19.69
N THR A 743 -14.71 -6.94 18.46
CA THR A 743 -13.88 -6.80 17.26
C THR A 743 -14.21 -5.50 16.53
N ILE A 744 -13.18 -4.71 16.25
CA ILE A 744 -13.28 -3.49 15.43
C ILE A 744 -12.41 -3.62 14.18
N VAL A 745 -13.02 -3.34 13.03
CA VAL A 745 -12.32 -3.28 11.73
C VAL A 745 -12.10 -1.83 11.36
N ILE A 746 -10.85 -1.42 11.22
CA ILE A 746 -10.45 -0.08 10.79
C ILE A 746 -10.07 -0.13 9.32
N VAL A 747 -10.63 0.76 8.50
CA VAL A 747 -10.30 0.87 7.07
C VAL A 747 -9.76 2.26 6.77
N ASP A 748 -8.61 2.34 6.12
CA ASP A 748 -7.99 3.58 5.64
C ASP A 748 -7.28 3.33 4.28
N HIS A 749 -6.75 4.38 3.67
CA HIS A 749 -6.07 4.28 2.36
C HIS A 749 -4.84 3.36 2.42
N TYR A 750 -4.08 3.43 3.52
CA TYR A 750 -2.93 2.58 3.85
C TYR A 750 -2.71 2.61 5.38
N VAL A 751 -1.79 1.79 5.90
CA VAL A 751 -1.41 1.84 7.33
C VAL A 751 -0.96 3.25 7.73
N PRO A 752 -1.36 3.79 8.90
CA PRO A 752 -1.13 5.19 9.22
C PRO A 752 0.36 5.54 9.34
N HIS A 753 0.83 6.43 8.48
CA HIS A 753 2.17 7.04 8.59
C HIS A 753 2.11 8.18 9.62
N TYR A 754 2.16 7.82 10.90
CA TYR A 754 1.84 8.71 12.02
C TYR A 754 2.76 9.93 12.17
N ASP A 755 3.92 9.93 11.52
CA ASP A 755 4.93 10.99 11.53
C ASP A 755 4.93 11.86 10.25
N LYS A 756 4.06 11.57 9.27
CA LYS A 756 4.01 12.28 7.98
C LYS A 756 2.88 13.29 7.86
N ASP A 757 1.71 12.99 8.43
CA ASP A 757 0.56 13.87 8.38
C ASP A 757 -0.37 13.72 9.60
N ALA A 758 -1.18 14.76 9.86
CA ALA A 758 -2.06 14.80 11.03
C ALA A 758 -3.17 13.75 10.99
N GLY A 759 -3.64 13.37 9.80
CA GLY A 759 -4.70 12.38 9.64
C GLY A 759 -4.18 10.97 9.93
N GLY A 760 -3.00 10.62 9.41
CA GLY A 760 -2.29 9.39 9.77
C GLY A 760 -2.00 9.30 11.28
N ARG A 761 -1.52 10.40 11.88
CA ARG A 761 -1.29 10.48 13.34
C ARG A 761 -2.56 10.26 14.14
N CYS A 762 -3.67 10.88 13.73
CA CYS A 762 -4.97 10.71 14.35
C CYS A 762 -5.46 9.25 14.26
N THR A 763 -5.47 8.64 13.06
CA THR A 763 -5.85 7.23 12.87
C THR A 763 -5.01 6.30 13.77
N TYR A 764 -3.70 6.55 13.89
CA TYR A 764 -2.82 5.78 14.78
C TYR A 764 -3.20 5.94 16.26
N PHE A 765 -3.48 7.15 16.73
CA PHE A 765 -3.92 7.37 18.12
C PHE A 765 -5.22 6.62 18.46
N TYR A 766 -6.22 6.67 17.59
CA TYR A 766 -7.47 5.94 17.81
C TYR A 766 -7.27 4.42 17.71
N THR A 767 -6.40 3.95 16.81
CA THR A 767 -5.99 2.54 16.75
C THR A 767 -5.41 2.07 18.09
N LYS A 768 -4.47 2.84 18.67
CA LYS A 768 -3.91 2.56 20.01
C LYS A 768 -4.97 2.63 21.11
N LEU A 769 -5.89 3.59 21.03
CA LEU A 769 -6.99 3.70 21.98
C LEU A 769 -7.85 2.44 21.95
N PHE A 770 -8.26 1.95 20.78
CA PHE A 770 -9.07 0.73 20.68
C PHE A 770 -8.35 -0.51 21.23
N VAL A 771 -7.05 -0.65 20.97
CA VAL A 771 -6.21 -1.70 21.60
C VAL A 771 -6.23 -1.56 23.12
N SER A 772 -6.03 -0.35 23.66
CA SER A 772 -6.00 -0.10 25.11
C SER A 772 -7.35 -0.35 25.80
N LEU A 773 -8.45 -0.30 25.05
CA LEU A 773 -9.79 -0.64 25.51
C LEU A 773 -10.07 -2.15 25.47
N GLY A 774 -9.09 -2.97 25.05
CA GLY A 774 -9.18 -4.43 25.02
C GLY A 774 -9.87 -4.99 23.78
N TYR A 775 -10.04 -4.20 22.71
CA TYR A 775 -10.66 -4.66 21.47
C TYR A 775 -9.69 -5.53 20.66
N LYS A 776 -10.25 -6.49 19.92
CA LYS A 776 -9.54 -7.09 18.80
C LYS A 776 -9.58 -6.11 17.64
N VAL A 777 -8.43 -5.58 17.24
CA VAL A 777 -8.33 -4.58 16.17
C VAL A 777 -7.80 -5.23 14.91
N ILE A 778 -8.54 -5.06 13.81
CA ILE A 778 -8.14 -5.48 12.47
C ILE A 778 -8.00 -4.24 11.61
N PHE A 779 -6.89 -4.10 10.89
CA PHE A 779 -6.62 -2.95 10.04
C PHE A 779 -6.58 -3.34 8.57
N ILE A 780 -7.30 -2.59 7.73
CA ILE A 780 -7.35 -2.75 6.28
C ILE A 780 -6.81 -1.47 5.65
N GLY A 781 -5.62 -1.54 5.07
CA GLY A 781 -5.14 -0.55 4.11
C GLY A 781 -5.66 -0.91 2.72
N ASP A 782 -6.35 0.00 2.04
CA ASP A 782 -6.95 -0.23 0.71
C ASP A 782 -5.91 -0.60 -0.38
N ASN A 783 -4.64 -0.24 -0.16
CA ASN A 783 -3.54 -0.64 -1.04
C ASN A 783 -3.00 -2.06 -0.75
N PHE A 784 -3.39 -2.70 0.35
CA PHE A 784 -2.94 -4.01 0.82
C PHE A 784 -1.41 -4.19 0.86
N PHE A 785 -0.65 -3.10 1.01
CA PHE A 785 0.80 -3.11 1.02
C PHE A 785 1.36 -3.00 2.45
N LYS A 786 2.47 -3.71 2.71
CA LYS A 786 3.20 -3.63 3.98
C LYS A 786 4.14 -2.42 3.97
N HIS A 787 3.64 -1.25 4.33
CA HIS A 787 4.53 -0.10 4.56
C HIS A 787 5.26 -0.28 5.88
N GLU A 788 6.57 -0.51 5.82
CA GLU A 788 7.42 -0.61 7.00
C GLU A 788 8.07 0.74 7.33
N PRO A 789 8.29 1.06 8.62
CA PRO A 789 8.07 0.20 9.80
C PRO A 789 6.62 0.21 10.34
N TYR A 790 5.71 1.00 9.77
CA TYR A 790 4.38 1.26 10.33
C TYR A 790 3.51 0.00 10.47
N THR A 791 3.61 -0.93 9.52
CA THR A 791 2.88 -2.22 9.56
C THR A 791 3.34 -3.04 10.76
N GLN A 792 4.66 -3.20 10.91
CA GLN A 792 5.23 -3.93 12.02
C GLN A 792 4.90 -3.28 13.37
N GLU A 793 4.91 -1.96 13.48
CA GLU A 793 4.51 -1.28 14.72
C GLU A 793 3.06 -1.57 15.13
N LEU A 794 2.12 -1.52 14.19
CA LEU A 794 0.73 -1.90 14.45
C LEU A 794 0.63 -3.37 14.88
N GLN A 795 1.36 -4.26 14.22
CA GLN A 795 1.42 -5.68 14.59
C GLN A 795 1.98 -5.89 16.01
N GLN A 796 2.96 -5.10 16.43
CA GLN A 796 3.51 -5.15 17.79
C GLN A 796 2.55 -4.56 18.84
N LEU A 797 1.64 -3.66 18.45
CA LEU A 797 0.52 -3.26 19.29
C LEU A 797 -0.57 -4.35 19.41
N GLY A 798 -0.46 -5.43 18.63
CA GLY A 798 -1.44 -6.51 18.58
C GLY A 798 -2.58 -6.30 17.58
N VAL A 799 -2.36 -5.43 16.59
CA VAL A 799 -3.31 -5.21 15.48
C VAL A 799 -3.07 -6.22 14.36
N GLU A 800 -4.13 -6.89 13.92
CA GLU A 800 -4.08 -7.75 12.74
C GLU A 800 -4.18 -6.88 11.46
N VAL A 801 -3.05 -6.62 10.81
CA VAL A 801 -3.00 -5.83 9.57
C VAL A 801 -3.16 -6.73 8.35
N LEU A 802 -4.21 -6.53 7.54
CA LEU A 802 -4.44 -7.29 6.32
C LEU A 802 -3.63 -6.71 5.15
N TYR A 803 -2.82 -7.56 4.51
CA TYR A 803 -1.96 -7.19 3.39
C TYR A 803 -1.79 -8.35 2.40
N GLY A 804 -1.25 -8.05 1.22
CA GLY A 804 -0.86 -9.01 0.21
C GLY A 804 -1.92 -9.24 -0.88
N ASN A 805 -1.46 -9.85 -1.97
CA ASN A 805 -2.23 -10.02 -3.21
C ASN A 805 -3.55 -10.78 -3.04
N TRP A 806 -3.61 -11.71 -2.08
CA TRP A 806 -4.84 -12.45 -1.82
C TRP A 806 -5.95 -11.53 -1.31
N TYR A 807 -5.65 -10.68 -0.32
CA TYR A 807 -6.62 -9.73 0.23
C TYR A 807 -7.00 -8.68 -0.81
N ALA A 808 -6.04 -8.15 -1.57
CA ALA A 808 -6.30 -7.20 -2.65
C ALA A 808 -7.35 -7.71 -3.67
N LYS A 809 -7.36 -9.02 -3.96
CA LYS A 809 -8.30 -9.63 -4.91
C LYS A 809 -9.59 -10.13 -4.25
N ASN A 810 -9.58 -10.43 -2.94
CA ASN A 810 -10.65 -11.17 -2.27
C ASN A 810 -11.24 -10.45 -1.06
N ILE A 811 -10.93 -9.17 -0.83
CA ILE A 811 -11.36 -8.47 0.38
C ILE A 811 -12.89 -8.49 0.60
N MET A 812 -13.68 -8.35 -0.47
CA MET A 812 -15.15 -8.41 -0.38
C MET A 812 -15.64 -9.80 0.05
N GLN A 813 -14.98 -10.86 -0.43
CA GLN A 813 -15.28 -12.22 -0.02
C GLN A 813 -14.84 -12.47 1.43
N TRP A 814 -13.70 -11.92 1.85
CA TRP A 814 -13.24 -11.98 3.24
C TRP A 814 -14.20 -11.26 4.19
N ILE A 815 -14.70 -10.06 3.84
CA ILE A 815 -15.72 -9.34 4.63
C ILE A 815 -16.99 -10.20 4.73
N LYS A 816 -17.41 -10.83 3.64
CA LYS A 816 -18.58 -11.71 3.64
C LYS A 816 -18.42 -12.94 4.53
N ASP A 817 -17.23 -13.54 4.55
CA ASP A 817 -16.96 -14.76 5.32
C ASP A 817 -16.74 -14.51 6.81
N ASN A 818 -16.33 -13.28 7.18
CA ASN A 818 -15.97 -12.93 8.57
C ASN A 818 -16.88 -11.86 9.19
N GLY A 819 -17.83 -11.32 8.44
CA GLY A 819 -18.69 -10.20 8.86
C GLY A 819 -19.49 -10.45 10.14
N ASP A 820 -19.80 -11.71 10.45
CA ASP A 820 -20.48 -12.11 11.68
C ASP A 820 -19.64 -11.91 12.95
N TYR A 821 -18.32 -11.77 12.83
CA TYR A 821 -17.41 -11.54 13.97
C TYR A 821 -17.17 -10.06 14.29
N PHE A 822 -17.68 -9.14 13.47
CA PHE A 822 -17.40 -7.71 13.63
C PHE A 822 -18.48 -7.04 14.48
N ASP A 823 -18.06 -6.35 15.54
CA ASP A 823 -18.94 -5.53 16.38
C ASP A 823 -18.96 -4.08 15.90
N PHE A 824 -17.81 -3.58 15.41
CA PHE A 824 -17.64 -2.21 14.94
C PHE A 824 -16.84 -2.16 13.64
N VAL A 825 -17.17 -1.18 12.79
CA VAL A 825 -16.36 -0.83 11.61
C VAL A 825 -16.07 0.66 11.69
N TYR A 826 -14.80 1.03 11.63
CA TYR A 826 -14.31 2.40 11.68
C TYR A 826 -13.74 2.80 10.31
N LEU A 827 -14.53 3.54 9.55
CA LEU A 827 -14.23 3.90 8.17
C LEU A 827 -13.60 5.29 8.09
N ASN A 828 -12.47 5.39 7.40
CA ASN A 828 -11.74 6.65 7.19
C ASN A 828 -11.74 7.03 5.70
N ARG A 829 -11.69 8.34 5.43
CA ARG A 829 -11.57 8.96 4.10
C ARG A 829 -12.74 8.68 3.16
N PRO A 830 -13.32 9.69 2.50
CA PRO A 830 -14.49 9.47 1.66
C PRO A 830 -14.22 8.55 0.46
N HIS A 831 -13.14 8.78 -0.29
CA HIS A 831 -12.78 7.98 -1.48
C HIS A 831 -12.43 6.50 -1.20
N ILE A 832 -12.09 6.18 0.04
CA ILE A 832 -11.86 4.78 0.47
C ILE A 832 -13.16 4.18 0.96
N SER A 833 -13.84 4.88 1.88
CA SER A 833 -15.02 4.37 2.58
C SER A 833 -16.17 3.99 1.64
N VAL A 834 -16.34 4.70 0.51
CA VAL A 834 -17.35 4.36 -0.50
C VAL A 834 -17.20 2.94 -1.06
N LYS A 835 -15.99 2.39 -1.10
CA LYS A 835 -15.72 1.03 -1.63
C LYS A 835 -16.19 -0.06 -0.66
N TYR A 836 -16.28 0.25 0.63
CA TYR A 836 -16.44 -0.75 1.70
C TYR A 836 -17.78 -0.68 2.43
N ILE A 837 -18.36 0.52 2.59
CA ILE A 837 -19.50 0.74 3.48
C ILE A 837 -20.69 -0.18 3.18
N ASP A 838 -21.02 -0.36 1.89
CA ASP A 838 -22.16 -1.21 1.48
C ASP A 838 -21.89 -2.69 1.72
N ALA A 839 -20.63 -3.13 1.58
CA ALA A 839 -20.24 -4.50 1.89
C ALA A 839 -20.39 -4.79 3.39
N PHE A 840 -19.90 -3.90 4.26
CA PHE A 840 -20.06 -4.05 5.70
C PHE A 840 -21.52 -4.01 6.14
N ARG A 841 -22.33 -3.08 5.61
CA ARG A 841 -23.78 -3.04 5.90
C ARG A 841 -24.52 -4.31 5.47
N LYS A 842 -24.09 -4.91 4.36
CA LYS A 842 -24.75 -6.09 3.79
C LYS A 842 -24.35 -7.39 4.49
N TYR A 843 -23.09 -7.51 4.89
CA TYR A 843 -22.50 -8.78 5.34
C TYR A 843 -22.10 -8.81 6.81
N SER A 844 -22.24 -7.71 7.55
CA SER A 844 -22.00 -7.66 8.99
C SER A 844 -23.18 -7.02 9.72
N ARG A 845 -23.24 -7.23 11.03
CA ARG A 845 -24.14 -6.50 11.94
C ARG A 845 -23.41 -5.42 12.74
N ALA A 846 -22.18 -5.13 12.35
CA ALA A 846 -21.32 -4.20 13.03
C ALA A 846 -21.91 -2.79 12.98
N LYS A 847 -21.75 -2.03 14.07
CA LYS A 847 -22.05 -0.61 14.09
C LYS A 847 -20.99 0.13 13.28
N ILE A 848 -21.42 0.86 12.26
CA ILE A 848 -20.51 1.57 11.35
C ILE A 848 -20.31 3.00 11.85
N ILE A 849 -19.06 3.32 12.15
CA ILE A 849 -18.59 4.63 12.54
C ILE A 849 -17.80 5.18 11.35
N TYR A 850 -18.21 6.34 10.84
CA TYR A 850 -17.46 7.05 9.80
C TYR A 850 -16.72 8.23 10.40
N PHE A 851 -15.39 8.24 10.23
CA PHE A 851 -14.55 9.35 10.62
C PHE A 851 -14.27 10.25 9.42
N GLY A 852 -14.85 11.45 9.45
CA GLY A 852 -14.74 12.41 8.37
C GLY A 852 -13.32 12.96 8.16
N HIS A 853 -12.47 12.94 9.20
CA HIS A 853 -11.19 13.68 9.26
C HIS A 853 -11.37 15.18 8.99
N ASP A 854 -11.45 15.56 7.71
CA ASP A 854 -11.76 16.88 7.20
C ASP A 854 -12.89 16.79 6.16
N LEU A 855 -13.85 17.71 6.23
CA LEU A 855 -14.97 17.77 5.28
C LEU A 855 -14.47 18.30 3.93
N HIS A 856 -14.32 17.41 2.95
CA HIS A 856 -13.73 17.74 1.65
C HIS A 856 -14.58 18.79 0.93
N PHE A 857 -15.91 18.65 0.94
CA PHE A 857 -16.78 19.65 0.30
C PHE A 857 -16.58 21.04 0.90
N LEU A 858 -16.44 21.14 2.23
CA LEU A 858 -16.28 22.41 2.93
C LEU A 858 -14.92 23.03 2.64
N ARG A 859 -13.86 22.22 2.59
CA ARG A 859 -12.50 22.65 2.25
C ARG A 859 -12.44 23.25 0.84
N GLU A 860 -12.99 22.55 -0.15
CA GLU A 860 -13.03 23.02 -1.53
C GLU A 860 -13.92 24.27 -1.69
N MET A 861 -15.05 24.34 -0.96
CA MET A 861 -15.92 25.53 -0.95
C MET A 861 -15.18 26.77 -0.42
N ARG A 862 -14.49 26.65 0.73
CA ARG A 862 -13.70 27.75 1.29
C ARG A 862 -12.56 28.17 0.34
N ASN A 863 -11.94 27.21 -0.35
CA ASN A 863 -10.91 27.52 -1.35
C ASN A 863 -11.49 28.26 -2.57
N TYR A 864 -12.69 27.88 -3.02
CA TYR A 864 -13.44 28.64 -4.01
C TYR A 864 -13.76 30.06 -3.54
N GLU A 865 -14.20 30.25 -2.29
CA GLU A 865 -14.53 31.57 -1.76
C GLU A 865 -13.34 32.54 -1.82
N ILE A 866 -12.11 32.03 -1.66
CA ILE A 866 -10.86 32.79 -1.73
C ILE A 866 -10.40 33.00 -3.18
N THR A 867 -10.27 31.91 -3.94
CA THR A 867 -9.64 31.93 -5.28
C THR A 867 -10.60 32.32 -6.40
N LYS A 868 -11.90 32.22 -6.15
CA LYS A 868 -12.99 32.36 -7.13
C LYS A 868 -12.87 31.41 -8.33
N ASN A 869 -12.15 30.30 -8.18
CA ASN A 869 -12.01 29.30 -9.24
C ASN A 869 -13.23 28.36 -9.27
N GLU A 870 -14.08 28.49 -10.29
CA GLU A 870 -15.33 27.72 -10.44
C GLU A 870 -15.14 26.20 -10.47
N SER A 871 -13.97 25.69 -10.86
CA SER A 871 -13.71 24.23 -10.83
C SER A 871 -13.74 23.68 -9.40
N LEU A 872 -13.33 24.47 -8.41
CA LEU A 872 -13.37 24.10 -6.99
C LEU A 872 -14.81 24.09 -6.45
N LEU A 873 -15.67 25.00 -6.92
CA LEU A 873 -17.09 24.98 -6.57
C LEU A 873 -17.77 23.72 -7.13
N LYS A 874 -17.46 23.35 -8.38
CA LYS A 874 -17.95 22.10 -8.97
C LYS A 874 -17.47 20.88 -8.17
N SER A 875 -16.16 20.80 -7.88
CA SER A 875 -15.59 19.71 -7.08
C SER A 875 -16.17 19.65 -5.67
N SER A 876 -16.39 20.80 -5.02
CA SER A 876 -17.05 20.88 -3.72
C SER A 876 -18.44 20.24 -3.75
N ASN A 877 -19.25 20.55 -4.76
CA ASN A 877 -20.59 19.97 -4.92
C ASN A 877 -20.53 18.46 -5.15
N GLU A 878 -19.58 17.97 -5.94
CA GLU A 878 -19.35 16.53 -6.18
C GLU A 878 -18.97 15.80 -4.88
N TRP A 879 -18.01 16.34 -4.11
CA TRP A 879 -17.63 15.78 -2.81
C TRP A 879 -18.78 15.79 -1.80
N LYS A 880 -19.61 16.84 -1.82
CA LYS A 880 -20.76 16.94 -0.92
C LYS A 880 -21.70 15.75 -1.09
N VAL A 881 -21.97 15.33 -2.33
CA VAL A 881 -22.82 14.16 -2.62
C VAL A 881 -22.22 12.90 -2.00
N VAL A 882 -20.93 12.66 -2.24
CA VAL A 882 -20.22 11.47 -1.75
C VAL A 882 -20.19 11.43 -0.22
N GLU A 883 -19.78 12.52 0.42
CA GLU A 883 -19.67 12.60 1.88
C GLU A 883 -21.06 12.48 2.55
N TYR A 884 -22.09 13.12 1.99
CA TYR A 884 -23.45 13.01 2.52
C TYR A 884 -24.02 11.60 2.39
N GLU A 885 -23.69 10.87 1.33
CA GLU A 885 -24.07 9.46 1.20
C GLU A 885 -23.43 8.61 2.31
N LEU A 886 -22.15 8.83 2.59
CA LEU A 886 -21.44 8.14 3.67
C LEU A 886 -22.03 8.49 5.04
N PHE A 887 -22.30 9.76 5.32
CA PHE A 887 -22.94 10.21 6.57
C PHE A 887 -24.33 9.58 6.76
N ASN A 888 -25.10 9.46 5.68
CA ASN A 888 -26.41 8.78 5.72
C ASN A 888 -26.28 7.29 6.04
N LYS A 889 -25.28 6.62 5.46
CA LYS A 889 -25.03 5.18 5.62
C LYS A 889 -24.31 4.82 6.93
N ALA A 890 -23.61 5.75 7.58
CA ALA A 890 -22.98 5.52 8.87
C ALA A 890 -24.00 5.57 10.02
N ASP A 891 -23.75 4.80 11.09
CA ASP A 891 -24.57 4.84 12.31
C ASP A 891 -24.14 5.99 13.22
N VAL A 892 -22.83 6.29 13.27
CA VAL A 892 -22.24 7.40 14.01
C VAL A 892 -21.23 8.13 13.13
N ILE A 893 -21.19 9.45 13.26
CA ILE A 893 -20.24 10.30 12.55
C ILE A 893 -19.27 10.91 13.55
N HIS A 894 -17.98 10.68 13.35
CA HIS A 894 -16.92 11.37 14.09
C HIS A 894 -16.34 12.48 13.21
N VAL A 895 -16.15 13.64 13.81
CA VAL A 895 -15.50 14.82 13.19
C VAL A 895 -14.54 15.44 14.17
N VAL A 896 -13.57 16.20 13.66
CA VAL A 896 -12.66 17.01 14.47
C VAL A 896 -13.07 18.47 14.33
N GLY A 897 -13.43 19.10 15.45
CA GLY A 897 -13.82 20.50 15.51
C GLY A 897 -15.30 20.70 15.79
N SER A 898 -15.61 21.69 16.62
CA SER A 898 -17.00 22.02 16.99
C SER A 898 -17.78 22.64 15.82
N HIS A 899 -17.10 23.32 14.89
CA HIS A 899 -17.72 23.90 13.71
C HIS A 899 -18.29 22.82 12.78
N GLU A 900 -17.48 21.80 12.47
CA GLU A 900 -17.84 20.65 11.66
C GLU A 900 -18.99 19.88 12.32
N GLN A 901 -18.94 19.68 13.63
CA GLN A 901 -20.01 19.03 14.39
C GLN A 901 -21.33 19.80 14.26
N GLN A 902 -21.32 21.11 14.51
CA GLN A 902 -22.53 21.94 14.42
C GLN A 902 -23.10 21.98 13.00
N LEU A 903 -22.23 22.09 12.00
CA LEU A 903 -22.61 22.10 10.58
C LEU A 903 -23.34 20.80 10.21
N LEU A 904 -22.73 19.65 10.50
CA LEU A 904 -23.36 18.37 10.18
C LEU A 904 -24.58 18.09 11.05
N GLN A 905 -24.62 18.54 12.31
CA GLN A 905 -25.78 18.35 13.19
C GLN A 905 -27.01 19.10 12.67
N LYS A 906 -26.81 20.26 12.04
CA LYS A 906 -27.88 21.01 11.38
C LYS A 906 -28.43 20.29 10.15
N GLU A 907 -27.55 19.67 9.36
CA GLU A 907 -27.91 18.95 8.13
C GLU A 907 -28.48 17.56 8.41
N PHE A 908 -28.03 16.90 9.47
CA PHE A 908 -28.48 15.57 9.91
C PHE A 908 -28.95 15.58 11.38
N PRO A 909 -30.10 16.24 11.71
CA PRO A 909 -30.52 16.44 13.10
C PRO A 909 -30.75 15.15 13.91
N ALA A 910 -31.05 14.04 13.25
CA ALA A 910 -31.33 12.75 13.88
C ALA A 910 -30.10 11.82 13.96
N LYS A 911 -28.94 12.22 13.44
CA LYS A 911 -27.70 11.43 13.50
C LYS A 911 -26.90 11.77 14.75
N GLU A 912 -26.21 10.75 15.28
CA GLU A 912 -25.23 10.93 16.34
C GLU A 912 -23.92 11.44 15.74
N ILE A 913 -23.54 12.68 16.09
CA ILE A 913 -22.33 13.33 15.59
C ILE A 913 -21.47 13.75 16.76
N ARG A 914 -20.23 13.24 16.81
CA ARG A 914 -19.28 13.51 17.90
C ARG A 914 -18.12 14.35 17.40
N ASN A 915 -17.84 15.44 18.12
CA ASN A 915 -16.54 16.10 18.04
C ASN A 915 -15.54 15.28 18.85
N ILE A 916 -14.54 14.71 18.18
CA ILE A 916 -13.49 13.90 18.79
C ILE A 916 -12.15 14.67 18.79
N PRO A 917 -11.27 14.46 19.77
CA PRO A 917 -9.96 15.11 19.81
C PRO A 917 -9.11 14.75 18.58
N LEU A 918 -8.48 15.75 17.95
CA LEU A 918 -7.56 15.53 16.82
C LEU A 918 -6.34 14.70 17.23
N PHE A 919 -5.76 15.04 18.37
CA PHE A 919 -4.63 14.35 18.98
C PHE A 919 -5.01 13.86 20.36
N ILE A 920 -4.39 12.75 20.75
CA ILE A 920 -4.59 12.12 22.05
C ILE A 920 -3.24 12.08 22.76
N TYR A 921 -3.13 12.86 23.82
CA TYR A 921 -1.92 12.95 24.63
C TYR A 921 -2.09 12.20 25.95
N PRO A 922 -1.00 11.66 26.52
CA PRO A 922 -1.01 11.26 27.92
C PRO A 922 -1.23 12.50 28.80
N LYS A 923 -1.58 12.28 30.07
CA LYS A 923 -1.72 13.37 31.04
C LYS A 923 -0.42 14.20 31.07
N PRO A 924 -0.47 15.53 30.84
CA PRO A 924 0.71 16.37 30.84
C PRO A 924 1.42 16.32 32.20
N GLN A 925 2.75 16.16 32.18
CA GLN A 925 3.55 16.28 33.40
C GLN A 925 3.64 17.77 33.77
N ARG A 926 3.17 18.15 34.96
CA ARG A 926 3.03 19.57 35.38
C ARG A 926 4.35 20.29 35.74
N SER A 927 5.50 19.78 35.29
CA SER A 927 6.83 20.30 35.67
C SER A 927 7.81 20.41 34.49
N ILE A 928 7.33 20.66 33.27
CA ILE A 928 8.21 20.85 32.10
C ILE A 928 8.84 22.25 32.22
N ASN A 929 10.12 22.33 32.63
CA ASN A 929 11.01 23.51 32.67
C ASN A 929 10.39 24.87 33.07
N SER A 930 10.88 25.46 34.16
CA SER A 930 10.44 26.76 34.65
C SER A 930 10.73 27.92 33.67
N TYR A 931 10.01 29.03 33.83
CA TYR A 931 10.12 30.24 33.01
C TYR A 931 11.59 30.72 32.84
N GLU A 932 12.42 30.56 33.86
CA GLU A 932 13.82 30.99 33.90
C GLU A 932 14.73 30.20 32.96
N ASN A 933 14.40 28.92 32.72
CA ASN A 933 15.22 28.01 31.90
C ASN A 933 14.83 28.03 30.42
N ARG A 934 13.83 28.83 30.06
CA ARG A 934 13.34 28.95 28.69
C ARG A 934 13.68 30.32 28.14
N GLU A 935 14.12 30.38 26.89
CA GLU A 935 14.46 31.62 26.16
C GLU A 935 13.89 31.54 24.74
N ASP A 936 14.06 32.56 23.89
CA ASP A 936 13.68 32.48 22.47
C ASP A 936 12.18 32.27 22.13
N LEU A 937 11.87 32.42 20.84
CA LEU A 937 10.56 32.20 20.23
C LEU A 937 10.58 30.99 19.29
N LEU A 938 9.45 30.29 19.16
CA LEU A 938 9.30 29.11 18.31
C LEU A 938 8.11 29.21 17.36
N PHE A 939 8.31 28.91 16.09
CA PHE A 939 7.26 28.58 15.14
C PHE A 939 7.45 27.14 14.65
N VAL A 940 6.35 26.37 14.59
CA VAL A 940 6.33 25.00 14.08
C VAL A 940 5.35 24.89 12.90
N GLY A 941 5.82 24.36 11.77
CA GLY A 941 4.95 23.99 10.65
C GLY A 941 5.68 23.71 9.34
N GLY A 942 5.27 22.64 8.64
CA GLY A 942 5.79 22.33 7.29
C GLY A 942 5.32 23.33 6.24
N PHE A 943 6.20 23.68 5.31
CA PHE A 943 5.97 24.78 4.34
C PHE A 943 5.25 24.36 3.05
N ASN A 944 4.95 23.07 2.89
CA ASN A 944 4.00 22.62 1.87
C ASN A 944 2.57 23.16 2.10
N HIS A 945 2.28 23.64 3.32
CA HIS A 945 1.03 24.26 3.68
C HIS A 945 1.12 25.80 3.58
N LYS A 946 0.48 26.39 2.55
CA LYS A 946 0.56 27.83 2.23
C LYS A 946 0.30 28.78 3.41
N PRO A 947 -0.65 28.53 4.33
CA PRO A 947 -0.83 29.36 5.52
C PRO A 947 0.41 29.52 6.41
N ASN A 948 1.28 28.50 6.47
CA ASN A 948 2.50 28.55 7.28
C ASN A 948 3.51 29.51 6.65
N TYR A 949 3.70 29.39 5.34
CA TYR A 949 4.54 30.28 4.55
C TYR A 949 4.11 31.76 4.70
N ASP A 950 2.82 32.02 4.48
CA ASP A 950 2.24 33.35 4.59
C ASP A 950 2.39 33.94 6.00
N GLY A 951 2.06 33.14 7.02
CA GLY A 951 2.13 33.57 8.41
C GLY A 951 3.55 33.91 8.86
N VAL A 952 4.55 33.10 8.49
CA VAL A 952 5.95 33.38 8.83
C VAL A 952 6.45 34.65 8.15
N LEU A 953 6.12 34.86 6.87
CA LEU A 953 6.52 36.07 6.16
C LEU A 953 5.87 37.32 6.75
N TRP A 954 4.58 37.28 7.06
CA TRP A 954 3.90 38.39 7.73
C TRP A 954 4.51 38.66 9.11
N PHE A 955 4.74 37.61 9.90
CA PHE A 955 5.35 37.75 11.21
C PHE A 955 6.73 38.39 11.14
N VAL A 956 7.61 37.91 10.26
CA VAL A 956 8.99 38.43 10.16
C VAL A 956 9.04 39.84 9.57
N LYS A 957 8.13 40.20 8.65
CA LYS A 957 8.11 41.52 8.02
C LYS A 957 7.44 42.58 8.88
N GLU A 958 6.30 42.27 9.49
CA GLU A 958 5.43 43.26 10.12
C GLU A 958 5.51 43.23 11.66
N VAL A 959 5.75 42.06 12.27
CA VAL A 959 5.66 41.88 13.75
C VAL A 959 7.05 41.83 14.41
N TRP A 960 7.98 41.07 13.82
CA TRP A 960 9.32 40.84 14.33
C TRP A 960 10.17 42.11 14.51
N PRO A 961 10.09 43.17 13.67
CA PRO A 961 10.87 44.38 13.88
C PRO A 961 10.65 45.04 15.24
N GLU A 962 9.42 45.06 15.75
CA GLU A 962 9.10 45.63 17.07
C GLU A 962 9.55 44.73 18.22
N ILE A 963 9.47 43.41 18.03
CA ILE A 963 9.98 42.42 18.99
C ILE A 963 11.50 42.53 19.10
N SER A 964 12.21 42.57 17.98
CA SER A 964 13.67 42.67 17.92
C SER A 964 14.18 43.96 18.58
N LYS A 965 13.46 45.08 18.43
CA LYS A 965 13.76 46.33 19.17
C LYS A 965 13.57 46.17 20.68
N SER A 966 12.51 45.48 21.11
CA SER A 966 12.16 45.32 22.52
C SER A 966 12.95 44.23 23.23
N LEU A 967 13.41 43.21 22.50
CA LEU A 967 14.04 41.99 22.99
C LEU A 967 15.24 41.61 22.08
N PRO A 968 16.35 42.38 22.08
CA PRO A 968 17.40 42.28 21.07
C PRO A 968 18.24 40.99 21.10
N HIS A 969 18.20 40.23 22.19
CA HIS A 969 18.96 38.98 22.36
C HIS A 969 18.13 37.72 22.05
N VAL A 970 16.83 37.88 21.75
CA VAL A 970 15.90 36.77 21.55
C VAL A 970 16.03 36.25 20.13
N LYS A 971 16.12 34.93 19.99
CA LYS A 971 16.09 34.26 18.70
C LYS A 971 14.68 33.80 18.34
N PHE A 972 14.39 33.72 17.05
CA PHE A 972 13.18 33.13 16.51
C PHE A 972 13.52 31.87 15.72
N TYR A 973 13.12 30.72 16.23
CA TYR A 973 13.28 29.42 15.58
C TYR A 973 12.09 29.11 14.69
N ILE A 974 12.35 28.84 13.42
CA ILE A 974 11.40 28.43 12.41
C ILE A 974 11.67 26.95 12.10
N VAL A 975 10.84 26.08 12.65
CA VAL A 975 10.98 24.63 12.59
C VAL A 975 9.92 24.03 11.69
N GLY A 976 10.33 23.25 10.68
CA GLY A 976 9.39 22.64 9.73
C GLY A 976 10.03 22.20 8.42
N SER A 977 9.49 21.13 7.84
CA SER A 977 9.98 20.55 6.59
C SER A 977 9.74 21.45 5.37
N ASN A 978 10.63 21.30 4.38
CA ASN A 978 10.59 21.93 3.06
C ASN A 978 10.48 23.47 3.04
N PRO A 979 11.27 24.22 3.85
CA PRO A 979 11.23 25.67 3.80
C PRO A 979 11.62 26.17 2.40
N PRO A 980 10.80 27.00 1.72
CA PRO A 980 11.15 27.55 0.42
C PRO A 980 12.31 28.55 0.54
N GLU A 981 12.98 28.85 -0.59
CA GLU A 981 14.19 29.67 -0.62
C GLU A 981 14.05 31.01 0.09
N ASP A 982 12.93 31.69 -0.07
CA ASP A 982 12.64 32.97 0.57
C ASP A 982 12.46 32.87 2.09
N ILE A 983 11.95 31.75 2.61
CA ILE A 983 11.97 31.45 4.06
C ILE A 983 13.40 31.14 4.52
N GLN A 984 14.17 30.37 3.74
CA GLN A 984 15.58 30.09 4.07
C GLN A 984 16.41 31.39 4.09
N MET A 985 16.12 32.34 3.21
CA MET A 985 16.76 33.66 3.16
C MET A 985 16.46 34.54 4.38
N LEU A 986 15.47 34.18 5.22
CA LEU A 986 15.23 34.87 6.50
C LEU A 986 16.27 34.52 7.56
N GLN A 987 17.09 33.48 7.34
CA GLN A 987 18.16 33.08 8.25
C GLN A 987 19.08 34.27 8.57
N SER A 988 19.27 34.53 9.87
CA SER A 988 20.13 35.58 10.39
C SER A 988 20.70 35.16 11.74
N GLU A 989 21.39 36.07 12.44
CA GLU A 989 21.88 35.82 13.81
C GLU A 989 20.72 35.53 14.79
N ASN A 990 19.60 36.22 14.61
CA ASN A 990 18.43 36.17 15.50
C ASN A 990 17.23 35.42 14.90
N ILE A 991 17.29 34.95 13.64
CA ILE A 991 16.26 34.09 13.04
C ILE A 991 16.93 32.81 12.56
N VAL A 992 16.47 31.66 13.05
CA VAL A 992 17.06 30.35 12.76
C VAL A 992 16.03 29.46 12.06
N VAL A 993 16.35 29.00 10.86
CA VAL A 993 15.53 28.09 10.04
C VAL A 993 16.17 26.71 10.05
N THR A 994 15.51 25.71 10.64
CA THR A 994 16.13 24.39 10.86
C THR A 994 15.85 23.39 9.74
N GLY A 995 14.69 23.51 9.08
CA GLY A 995 14.16 22.45 8.22
C GLY A 995 13.42 21.35 9.02
N TYR A 996 13.40 20.13 8.47
CA TYR A 996 12.82 18.96 9.16
C TYR A 996 13.63 18.60 10.40
N VAL A 997 12.93 18.25 11.48
CA VAL A 997 13.52 17.78 12.75
C VAL A 997 12.73 16.55 13.21
N THR A 998 13.36 15.70 14.03
CA THR A 998 12.68 14.55 14.66
C THR A 998 11.74 15.01 15.78
N ASP A 999 10.80 14.16 16.19
CA ASP A 999 9.89 14.46 17.32
C ASP A 999 10.65 14.74 18.62
N GLU A 1000 11.75 14.02 18.88
CA GLU A 1000 12.64 14.25 20.04
C GLU A 1000 13.32 15.63 19.98
N GLN A 1001 13.81 16.02 18.80
CA GLN A 1001 14.38 17.36 18.60
C GLN A 1001 13.31 18.45 18.77
N LEU A 1002 12.10 18.21 18.26
CA LEU A 1002 10.97 19.12 18.37
C LEU A 1002 10.53 19.32 19.83
N GLU A 1003 10.46 18.24 20.61
CA GLU A 1003 10.26 18.29 22.07
C GLU A 1003 11.35 19.13 22.75
N GLY A 1004 12.62 18.95 22.33
CA GLY A 1004 13.74 19.79 22.74
C GLY A 1004 13.49 21.28 22.51
N PHE A 1005 12.99 21.66 21.33
CA PHE A 1005 12.62 23.06 21.05
C PHE A 1005 11.48 23.56 21.94
N TYR A 1006 10.42 22.78 22.14
CA TYR A 1006 9.35 23.18 23.06
C TYR A 1006 9.84 23.36 24.50
N SER A 1007 10.79 22.52 24.94
CA SER A 1007 11.36 22.58 26.29
C SER A 1007 12.30 23.77 26.50
N LYS A 1008 12.91 24.29 25.43
CA LYS A 1008 13.82 25.44 25.43
C LYS A 1008 13.09 26.76 25.18
N CYS A 1009 12.13 26.78 24.26
CA CYS A 1009 11.54 28.03 23.80
C CYS A 1009 10.54 28.62 24.80
N ARG A 1010 10.57 29.95 25.01
CA ARG A 1010 9.72 30.65 25.98
C ARG A 1010 8.32 30.93 25.44
N VAL A 1011 8.19 31.27 24.16
CA VAL A 1011 6.90 31.60 23.55
C VAL A 1011 6.78 30.94 22.17
N VAL A 1012 5.64 30.31 21.91
CA VAL A 1012 5.28 29.78 20.59
C VAL A 1012 4.48 30.83 19.81
N VAL A 1013 4.72 30.93 18.51
CA VAL A 1013 4.11 31.90 17.61
C VAL A 1013 3.32 31.16 16.53
N VAL A 1014 2.03 31.46 16.40
CA VAL A 1014 1.12 30.86 15.40
C VAL A 1014 0.40 31.97 14.59
N PRO A 1015 1.08 32.60 13.61
CA PRO A 1015 0.61 33.82 12.95
C PRO A 1015 -0.22 33.51 11.69
N LEU A 1016 -1.18 32.58 11.77
CA LEU A 1016 -1.91 32.13 10.58
C LEU A 1016 -2.99 33.14 10.17
N ARG A 1017 -2.96 33.68 8.96
CA ARG A 1017 -3.97 34.67 8.51
C ARG A 1017 -5.17 34.08 7.78
N PHE A 1018 -5.04 32.84 7.32
CA PHE A 1018 -6.11 32.08 6.66
C PHE A 1018 -5.92 30.57 6.90
N GLY A 1019 -6.99 29.80 6.78
CA GLY A 1019 -7.00 28.35 7.02
C GLY A 1019 -8.37 27.86 7.49
N ALA A 1020 -8.50 26.56 7.70
CA ALA A 1020 -9.73 25.93 8.20
C ALA A 1020 -9.39 24.80 9.19
N GLY A 1021 -10.31 24.44 10.07
CA GLY A 1021 -10.22 23.31 11.00
C GLY A 1021 -9.26 23.51 12.18
N VAL A 1022 -9.17 22.52 13.04
CA VAL A 1022 -8.33 22.56 14.25
C VAL A 1022 -6.83 22.46 13.90
N LYS A 1023 -6.00 23.35 14.48
CA LYS A 1023 -4.56 23.38 14.20
C LYS A 1023 -3.77 22.55 15.21
N GLY A 1024 -3.20 21.43 14.74
CA GLY A 1024 -2.40 20.53 15.56
C GLY A 1024 -1.26 21.22 16.33
N LYS A 1025 -0.60 22.22 15.72
CA LYS A 1025 0.49 22.99 16.35
C LYS A 1025 0.08 23.78 17.59
N VAL A 1026 -1.18 24.22 17.66
CA VAL A 1026 -1.71 24.94 18.82
C VAL A 1026 -1.89 23.95 19.97
N ILE A 1027 -2.51 22.79 19.69
CA ILE A 1027 -2.68 21.72 20.69
C ILE A 1027 -1.31 21.20 21.17
N GLU A 1028 -0.35 21.00 20.27
CA GLU A 1028 0.98 20.52 20.60
C GLU A 1028 1.74 21.49 21.52
N ALA A 1029 1.71 22.79 21.21
CA ALA A 1029 2.31 23.80 22.07
C ALA A 1029 1.65 23.88 23.46
N MET A 1030 0.33 23.68 23.53
CA MET A 1030 -0.38 23.58 24.81
C MET A 1030 0.02 22.32 25.60
N TYR A 1031 0.24 21.18 24.93
CA TYR A 1031 0.67 19.94 25.57
C TYR A 1031 2.05 20.07 26.22
N TYR A 1032 3.00 20.69 25.51
CA TYR A 1032 4.31 21.01 26.07
C TYR A 1032 4.33 22.23 27.00
N GLN A 1033 3.15 22.78 27.29
CA GLN A 1033 2.94 23.85 28.26
C GLN A 1033 3.74 25.11 27.94
N THR A 1034 3.95 25.38 26.65
CA THR A 1034 4.66 26.57 26.17
C THR A 1034 3.63 27.64 25.79
N PRO A 1035 3.54 28.77 26.52
CA PRO A 1035 2.62 29.86 26.19
C PRO A 1035 2.79 30.34 24.76
N MET A 1036 1.68 30.76 24.15
CA MET A 1036 1.67 31.12 22.74
C MET A 1036 0.84 32.35 22.43
N VAL A 1037 1.17 33.00 21.32
CA VAL A 1037 0.35 34.02 20.68
C VAL A 1037 -0.07 33.49 19.31
N THR A 1038 -1.37 33.54 19.04
CA THR A 1038 -1.97 33.08 17.79
C THR A 1038 -2.96 34.11 17.24
N THR A 1039 -3.31 34.01 15.97
CA THR A 1039 -4.46 34.73 15.40
C THR A 1039 -5.77 34.02 15.74
N SER A 1040 -6.89 34.71 15.52
CA SER A 1040 -8.24 34.14 15.61
C SER A 1040 -8.41 32.93 14.68
N ILE A 1041 -7.75 32.95 13.52
CA ILE A 1041 -7.73 31.82 12.56
C ILE A 1041 -6.93 30.63 13.10
N GLY A 1042 -5.85 30.87 13.83
CA GLY A 1042 -5.09 29.78 14.46
C GLY A 1042 -5.84 29.11 15.61
N ALA A 1043 -6.71 29.85 16.31
CA ALA A 1043 -7.55 29.34 17.41
C ALA A 1043 -8.88 28.69 16.94
N GLU A 1044 -9.20 28.74 15.64
CA GLU A 1044 -10.45 28.21 15.09
C GLU A 1044 -10.67 26.73 15.47
N GLY A 1045 -11.91 26.38 15.86
CA GLY A 1045 -12.31 25.01 16.19
C GLY A 1045 -11.99 24.56 17.62
N LEU A 1046 -11.34 25.40 18.44
CA LEU A 1046 -11.06 25.14 19.87
C LEU A 1046 -12.06 25.89 20.77
N GLU A 1047 -12.92 25.15 21.48
CA GLU A 1047 -13.93 25.76 22.37
C GLU A 1047 -13.31 26.23 23.69
N ASN A 1048 -13.67 27.43 24.16
CA ASN A 1048 -13.26 27.97 25.46
C ASN A 1048 -11.72 28.04 25.67
N VAL A 1049 -10.95 28.21 24.59
CA VAL A 1049 -9.47 28.21 24.65
C VAL A 1049 -8.86 29.52 25.15
N HIS A 1050 -9.62 30.61 25.20
CA HIS A 1050 -9.13 31.98 25.48
C HIS A 1050 -8.38 32.16 26.82
N ALA A 1051 -8.61 31.28 27.81
CA ALA A 1051 -7.88 31.33 29.07
C ALA A 1051 -6.46 30.74 28.98
N SER A 1052 -6.15 30.02 27.90
CA SER A 1052 -4.93 29.20 27.77
C SER A 1052 -3.94 29.75 26.74
N LEU A 1053 -4.35 30.71 25.91
CA LEU A 1053 -3.52 31.33 24.87
C LEU A 1053 -3.94 32.79 24.65
N GLU A 1054 -3.05 33.59 24.06
CA GLU A 1054 -3.35 34.97 23.66
C GLU A 1054 -3.72 35.03 22.17
N ILE A 1055 -4.80 35.75 21.85
CA ILE A 1055 -5.27 35.95 20.47
C ILE A 1055 -5.04 37.39 20.05
N ALA A 1056 -4.33 37.59 18.94
CA ALA A 1056 -4.13 38.89 18.30
C ALA A 1056 -4.12 38.74 16.77
N ASP A 1057 -4.84 39.62 16.08
CA ASP A 1057 -4.96 39.56 14.60
C ASP A 1057 -4.17 40.65 13.87
N ASP A 1058 -3.82 41.75 14.54
CA ASP A 1058 -3.00 42.85 13.99
C ASP A 1058 -1.57 42.84 14.55
N GLU A 1059 -0.64 43.41 13.79
CA GLU A 1059 0.79 43.37 14.05
C GLU A 1059 1.21 44.03 15.38
N ILE A 1060 0.50 45.08 15.79
CA ILE A 1060 0.80 45.83 17.02
C ILE A 1060 0.32 45.02 18.23
N ALA A 1061 -0.91 44.52 18.21
CA ALA A 1061 -1.43 43.66 19.26
C ALA A 1061 -0.60 42.37 19.39
N PHE A 1062 -0.20 41.76 18.27
CA PHE A 1062 0.57 40.51 18.25
C PHE A 1062 1.96 40.69 18.88
N SER A 1063 2.70 41.73 18.48
CA SER A 1063 4.02 42.04 19.04
C SER A 1063 3.93 42.38 20.54
N ASN A 1064 2.95 43.20 20.94
CA ASN A 1064 2.73 43.56 22.34
C ASN A 1064 2.39 42.33 23.20
N ALA A 1065 1.55 41.42 22.71
CA ALA A 1065 1.21 40.18 23.40
C ALA A 1065 2.46 39.31 23.63
N ILE A 1066 3.31 39.14 22.61
CA ILE A 1066 4.56 38.39 22.75
C ILE A 1066 5.47 39.03 23.80
N VAL A 1067 5.71 40.34 23.71
CA VAL A 1067 6.61 41.05 24.65
C VAL A 1067 6.08 40.96 26.09
N ASN A 1068 4.77 41.07 26.28
CA ASN A 1068 4.13 40.95 27.59
C ASN A 1068 4.33 39.54 28.18
N ILE A 1069 3.99 38.48 27.43
CA ILE A 1069 4.20 37.09 27.87
C ILE A 1069 5.69 36.85 28.16
N TYR A 1070 6.58 37.33 27.30
CA TYR A 1070 8.02 37.09 27.42
C TYR A 1070 8.62 37.69 28.70
N ARG A 1071 8.12 38.85 29.15
CA ARG A 1071 8.61 39.59 30.33
C ARG A 1071 7.84 39.29 31.61
N ASN A 1072 6.63 38.72 31.53
CA ASN A 1072 5.76 38.51 32.68
C ASN A 1072 5.71 37.03 33.09
N ALA A 1073 6.56 36.65 34.04
CA ALA A 1073 6.63 35.28 34.56
C ALA A 1073 5.30 34.77 35.17
N THR A 1074 4.50 35.67 35.75
CA THR A 1074 3.19 35.30 36.35
C THR A 1074 2.18 34.95 35.26
N LEU A 1075 2.06 35.81 34.23
CA LEU A 1075 1.20 35.55 33.07
C LEU A 1075 1.65 34.29 32.33
N TRP A 1076 2.95 34.12 32.13
CA TRP A 1076 3.53 32.93 31.51
C TRP A 1076 3.12 31.65 32.26
N SER A 1077 3.29 31.63 33.58
CA SER A 1077 2.94 30.48 34.42
C SER A 1077 1.44 30.18 34.42
N GLN A 1078 0.60 31.23 34.37
CA GLN A 1078 -0.85 31.12 34.27
C GLN A 1078 -1.27 30.48 32.94
N LEU A 1079 -0.77 31.00 31.80
CA LEU A 1079 -1.07 30.46 30.47
C LEU A 1079 -0.58 29.01 30.31
N SER A 1080 0.61 28.72 30.81
CA SER A 1080 1.21 27.37 30.84
C SER A 1080 0.34 26.39 31.64
N SER A 1081 -0.09 26.77 32.85
CA SER A 1081 -0.95 25.95 33.71
C SER A 1081 -2.35 25.73 33.09
N ASN A 1082 -2.93 26.78 32.50
CA ASN A 1082 -4.23 26.70 31.84
C ASN A 1082 -4.16 25.80 30.60
N SER A 1083 -3.07 25.87 29.84
CA SER A 1083 -2.81 24.97 28.71
C SER A 1083 -2.75 23.50 29.14
N ALA A 1084 -2.03 23.19 30.22
CA ALA A 1084 -1.99 21.83 30.78
C ALA A 1084 -3.39 21.32 31.15
N TYR A 1085 -4.17 22.14 31.84
CA TYR A 1085 -5.54 21.81 32.23
C TYR A 1085 -6.46 21.62 31.02
N TYR A 1086 -6.32 22.47 30.00
CA TYR A 1086 -7.10 22.37 28.78
C TYR A 1086 -6.81 21.10 28.00
N ILE A 1087 -5.54 20.69 27.92
CA ILE A 1087 -5.14 19.42 27.29
C ILE A 1087 -5.64 18.22 28.10
N GLU A 1088 -5.46 18.23 29.43
CA GLU A 1088 -5.96 17.18 30.31
C GLU A 1088 -7.48 16.99 30.15
N LYS A 1089 -8.23 18.09 29.98
CA LYS A 1089 -9.69 18.07 29.84
C LYS A 1089 -10.17 17.65 28.45
N ASN A 1090 -9.52 18.09 27.38
CA ASN A 1090 -10.07 18.01 26.02
C ASN A 1090 -9.28 17.12 25.05
N PHE A 1091 -7.99 16.85 25.31
CA PHE A 1091 -7.09 16.14 24.38
C PHE A 1091 -6.34 14.99 25.06
N SER A 1092 -6.80 14.53 26.22
CA SER A 1092 -6.24 13.38 26.94
C SER A 1092 -6.79 12.05 26.43
N VAL A 1093 -6.10 10.96 26.76
CA VAL A 1093 -6.61 9.59 26.58
C VAL A 1093 -7.98 9.43 27.24
N GLU A 1094 -8.17 9.96 28.43
CA GLU A 1094 -9.44 9.93 29.16
C GLU A 1094 -10.53 10.74 28.46
N ALA A 1095 -10.21 11.92 27.92
CA ALA A 1095 -11.15 12.73 27.16
C ALA A 1095 -11.63 11.99 25.91
N ALA A 1096 -10.70 11.48 25.09
CA ALA A 1096 -11.03 10.69 23.91
C ALA A 1096 -11.83 9.43 24.28
N ARG A 1097 -11.40 8.70 25.31
CA ARG A 1097 -12.09 7.52 25.84
C ARG A 1097 -13.53 7.84 26.25
N SER A 1098 -13.75 8.96 26.94
CA SER A 1098 -15.08 9.34 27.41
C SER A 1098 -16.06 9.52 26.25
N ILE A 1099 -15.62 10.15 25.15
CA ILE A 1099 -16.46 10.38 23.96
C ILE A 1099 -16.67 9.07 23.22
N ILE A 1100 -15.59 8.36 22.91
CA ILE A 1100 -15.63 7.11 22.16
C ILE A 1100 -16.49 6.04 22.88
N SER A 1101 -16.40 5.98 24.22
CA SER A 1101 -17.16 5.03 25.03
C SER A 1101 -18.67 5.16 24.91
N ILE A 1102 -19.20 6.33 24.53
CA ILE A 1102 -20.64 6.54 24.30
C ILE A 1102 -21.12 5.70 23.11
N ASP A 1103 -20.27 5.53 22.10
CA ASP A 1103 -20.65 4.90 20.85
C ASP A 1103 -20.34 3.40 20.83
N ILE A 1104 -19.40 2.94 21.66
CA ILE A 1104 -18.86 1.57 21.61
C ILE A 1104 -19.12 0.70 22.86
N ASN A 1105 -19.56 1.28 23.98
CA ASN A 1105 -20.06 0.53 25.13
C ASN A 1105 -21.56 0.33 25.05
#